data_AF-A0A2V8S8T8-F1
#
_entry.id   AF-A0A2V8S8T8-F1
#
_cell.length_a   1.000
_cell.length_b   1.000
_cell.length_c   1.000
_cell.angle_alpha   90.00
_cell.angle_beta   90.00
_cell.angle_gamma   90.00
#
_symmetry.space_group_name_H-M   'P 1'
#
loop_
_entity.id
_entity.type
_entity.pdbx_description
1 polymer ?
#
loop_
_entity_poly.entity_id
_entity_poly.type
_entity_poly.pdbx_seq_one_letter_code
_entity_poly.pdbx_strand_id
1 'polypeptide(L)'
;MPSRRRFLRDLGLALGGGLASSSAFAGGPGRAGRPRAGAAVPRTSPMPRPAAVKSLAAGDAAGLTVGPGRSLPVTIPGVRIESIHLKMPDGVHLAATLYLPEDLSAANRVPGILEVLPYRKDDDYLLRDLDHHGYYARRGYAGMRLDVRGTGASEGFPEDEYAVKEHQDTLQVIDWLSKQPWCNGNVGMTGISYGAFNSVQIAAMNPPALKAIVAAAGTDDRYTDDVHYFGGAMHLFENTWSVAMVPANVMPAAPDYDVTTQAARDRFETPPWYMRWIHEQVDGPYWRRGSLRPDYGRLKIPAFLMAGWLDGYHNFVPRIMRHAPAPTKGLVGPWPHAYPYKAHPGPEIDARRQLIMPWWDRWLKGKENGILDQPRVACYQMKWFEASLRLEEIDAIPGSWRHLDSWPDSAFEPPQRLFLAPDPGATGRGGAARDEAEDASRPGRGGTLEEVAPRTAALSLRYRPGVGTRSKTWAPNGDGTYGMDQRQDDIFGLAFDGGPLRAPVEILGFARARLFVSATAPVANWIVRLCDVAPDGTSHYVSKGVLNGTHRRSHTDPEPLVPGEVYELAIELHCTAWTFDAGHRIRVVVTNADWPVLWPSPHRMTTTLHLGGDRPSHVDLPVCSARWLPGPEFHKPPGPEYPVEVEGREAPFVWRVTRDDPKEETIFRLERGWETTRHPAGIRGSEGQVFQARVSDRDPADASLEVDAFYIGRSGARSVEARGTGSLRSTSDSFVFDVTCTLLQNGKTIRRRRWQDRAPRRLV
;
A
#
# COMPACT_ATOMS: atom_id res chain seq x y z
N MET A 1 -27.23 -21.90 0.32
CA MET A 1 -28.05 -20.96 1.12
C MET A 1 -28.48 -21.67 2.39
N PRO A 2 -27.98 -21.21 3.55
CA PRO A 2 -28.74 -20.34 4.45
C PRO A 2 -28.06 -18.98 4.49
N SER A 3 -28.77 -17.97 3.99
CA SER A 3 -28.26 -16.65 3.62
C SER A 3 -28.74 -15.55 4.57
N ARG A 4 -27.93 -14.49 4.70
CA ARG A 4 -28.29 -13.11 5.07
C ARG A 4 -28.88 -12.82 6.45
N ARG A 5 -29.75 -13.67 7.01
CA ARG A 5 -30.48 -13.37 8.26
C ARG A 5 -29.65 -13.56 9.53
N ARG A 6 -28.63 -14.43 9.51
CA ARG A 6 -27.76 -14.64 10.68
C ARG A 6 -26.80 -13.45 10.88
N PHE A 7 -26.22 -12.97 9.78
CA PHE A 7 -25.32 -11.81 9.72
C PHE A 7 -25.96 -10.51 10.25
N LEU A 8 -27.23 -10.21 9.90
CA LEU A 8 -27.91 -9.00 10.39
C LEU A 8 -28.36 -9.10 11.85
N ARG A 9 -28.56 -10.33 12.36
CA ARG A 9 -28.95 -10.59 13.75
C ARG A 9 -27.76 -10.45 14.70
N ASP A 10 -26.57 -10.85 14.27
CA ASP A 10 -25.33 -10.73 15.06
C ASP A 10 -24.85 -9.27 15.19
N LEU A 11 -25.35 -8.38 14.31
CA LEU A 11 -25.14 -6.92 14.33
C LEU A 11 -26.25 -6.12 15.07
N GLY A 12 -27.24 -6.77 15.69
CA GLY A 12 -28.28 -6.09 16.47
C GLY A 12 -29.27 -5.24 15.65
N LEU A 13 -29.36 -5.45 14.33
CA LEU A 13 -30.17 -4.66 13.41
C LEU A 13 -31.34 -5.50 12.85
N ALA A 14 -32.36 -5.75 13.66
CA ALA A 14 -33.66 -6.20 13.15
C ALA A 14 -34.81 -5.61 13.97
N LEU A 15 -35.58 -4.71 13.35
CA LEU A 15 -36.98 -4.49 13.70
C LEU A 15 -37.84 -4.86 12.50
N GLY A 16 -38.84 -5.70 12.77
CA GLY A 16 -39.59 -6.49 11.78
C GLY A 16 -40.48 -5.68 10.85
N GLY A 17 -40.67 -6.22 9.65
CA GLY A 17 -41.72 -5.81 8.72
C GLY A 17 -42.46 -7.06 8.22
N GLY A 18 -43.72 -7.19 8.63
CA GLY A 18 -44.71 -8.04 7.96
C GLY A 18 -45.42 -7.25 6.87
N LEU A 19 -45.62 -7.88 5.71
CA LEU A 19 -46.38 -7.37 4.57
C LEU A 19 -47.83 -7.85 4.62
N ALA A 20 -48.80 -6.94 4.40
CA ALA A 20 -50.12 -7.16 3.78
C ALA A 20 -50.76 -5.77 3.56
N SER A 21 -50.84 -5.26 2.33
CA SER A 21 -51.93 -5.37 1.33
C SER A 21 -53.04 -4.31 1.43
N SER A 22 -53.23 -3.61 0.30
CA SER A 22 -54.43 -2.98 -0.29
C SER A 22 -55.10 -1.72 0.31
N SER A 23 -55.27 -0.77 -0.63
CA SER A 23 -56.41 0.13 -0.91
C SER A 23 -56.79 1.31 0.02
N ALA A 24 -56.55 2.51 -0.53
CA ALA A 24 -57.52 3.55 -0.90
C ALA A 24 -58.20 4.48 0.15
N PHE A 25 -58.11 5.78 -0.21
CA PHE A 25 -58.99 6.95 0.03
C PHE A 25 -59.08 7.70 1.39
N ALA A 26 -58.84 9.02 1.26
CA ALA A 26 -59.59 10.18 1.78
C ALA A 26 -59.31 10.77 3.19
N GLY A 27 -59.12 12.11 3.21
CA GLY A 27 -59.59 13.01 4.27
C GLY A 27 -58.53 13.74 5.12
N GLY A 28 -58.29 15.03 4.87
CA GLY A 28 -57.76 15.97 5.90
C GLY A 28 -58.92 16.56 6.73
N PRO A 29 -58.79 17.72 7.41
CA PRO A 29 -57.63 18.36 8.06
C PRO A 29 -57.96 18.85 9.52
N GLY A 30 -57.00 19.49 10.22
CA GLY A 30 -57.28 20.36 11.39
C GLY A 30 -56.22 20.31 12.50
N ARG A 31 -55.41 21.38 12.71
CA ARG A 31 -55.51 22.41 13.78
C ARG A 31 -55.44 21.85 15.21
N ALA A 32 -54.80 22.43 16.23
CA ALA A 32 -53.90 23.55 16.48
C ALA A 32 -53.58 23.46 18.01
N GLY A 33 -52.47 24.00 18.52
CA GLY A 33 -52.34 24.24 19.96
C GLY A 33 -50.92 24.22 20.54
N ARG A 34 -50.34 25.41 20.71
CA ARG A 34 -49.35 25.77 21.76
C ARG A 34 -50.15 26.28 22.98
N PRO A 35 -49.66 26.32 24.26
CA PRO A 35 -48.45 27.10 24.65
C PRO A 35 -47.66 26.71 25.93
N ARG A 36 -46.46 27.33 26.08
CA ARG A 36 -45.74 27.91 27.28
C ARG A 36 -45.66 27.13 28.62
N ALA A 37 -44.68 27.25 29.52
CA ALA A 37 -43.35 27.89 29.66
C ALA A 37 -42.80 27.52 31.07
N GLY A 38 -41.47 27.68 31.30
CA GLY A 38 -40.81 27.78 32.62
C GLY A 38 -40.24 26.46 33.19
N ALA A 39 -39.09 26.39 33.89
CA ALA A 39 -38.12 27.38 34.32
C ALA A 39 -36.81 26.69 34.79
N ALA A 40 -35.70 27.43 34.69
CA ALA A 40 -34.52 27.49 35.56
C ALA A 40 -33.51 26.31 35.71
N VAL A 41 -32.26 26.75 35.89
CA VAL A 41 -30.93 26.10 35.83
C VAL A 41 -30.34 25.98 37.25
N PRO A 42 -29.37 25.08 37.50
CA PRO A 42 -28.23 25.41 38.34
C PRO A 42 -26.87 25.30 37.62
N ARG A 43 -25.99 26.22 38.02
CA ARG A 43 -24.67 26.58 37.49
C ARG A 43 -23.58 25.56 37.79
N THR A 44 -22.59 25.46 36.90
CA THR A 44 -21.20 25.08 37.22
C THR A 44 -20.22 26.07 36.57
N SER A 45 -19.14 26.38 37.28
CA SER A 45 -18.19 27.47 37.03
C SER A 45 -17.35 27.30 35.74
N PRO A 46 -16.96 28.40 35.07
CA PRO A 46 -16.11 28.34 33.88
C PRO A 46 -14.62 28.19 34.23
N MET A 47 -13.92 27.33 33.49
CA MET A 47 -12.45 27.32 33.43
C MET A 47 -11.92 28.59 32.73
N PRO A 48 -10.68 29.03 33.02
CA PRO A 48 -10.11 30.20 32.36
C PRO A 48 -9.94 29.91 30.87
N ARG A 49 -10.48 30.81 30.03
CA ARG A 49 -10.18 30.83 28.59
C ARG A 49 -8.68 31.13 28.41
N PRO A 50 -7.94 30.37 27.58
CA PRO A 50 -6.72 30.91 26.99
C PRO A 50 -7.07 32.23 26.31
N ALA A 51 -6.25 33.26 26.53
CA ALA A 51 -6.46 34.59 25.98
C ALA A 51 -6.67 34.51 24.46
N ALA A 52 -7.73 35.14 23.97
CA ALA A 52 -7.97 35.31 22.55
C ALA A 52 -6.90 36.22 21.96
N VAL A 53 -5.86 35.63 21.37
CA VAL A 53 -5.02 36.33 20.40
C VAL A 53 -5.75 36.25 19.07
N LYS A 54 -6.00 37.42 18.47
CA LYS A 54 -6.66 37.58 17.17
C LYS A 54 -6.10 36.56 16.16
N SER A 55 -7.01 35.85 15.48
CA SER A 55 -6.65 35.05 14.30
C SER A 55 -5.76 35.90 13.40
N LEU A 56 -4.56 35.41 13.09
CA LEU A 56 -3.69 36.07 12.13
C LEU A 56 -4.39 36.01 10.77
N ALA A 57 -5.02 37.10 10.37
CA ALA A 57 -5.29 37.37 8.97
C ALA A 57 -3.92 37.64 8.31
N ALA A 58 -3.26 36.57 7.86
CA ALA A 58 -2.11 36.68 7.00
C ALA A 58 -2.63 37.07 5.61
N GLY A 59 -2.42 38.34 5.23
CA GLY A 59 -2.67 38.80 3.87
C GLY A 59 -1.79 38.05 2.87
N ASP A 60 -2.41 37.59 1.78
CA ASP A 60 -1.90 37.35 0.43
C ASP A 60 -0.46 36.85 0.22
N ALA A 61 0.12 36.07 1.15
CA ALA A 61 1.53 35.70 1.05
C ALA A 61 1.89 34.76 -0.13
N ALA A 62 0.90 34.18 -0.81
CA ALA A 62 1.08 33.37 -2.02
C ALA A 62 -0.10 33.50 -3.01
N GLY A 63 -0.92 34.54 -2.87
CA GLY A 63 -2.23 34.62 -3.55
C GLY A 63 -3.31 33.68 -2.96
N LEU A 64 -2.99 32.91 -1.92
CA LEU A 64 -3.95 32.12 -1.15
C LEU A 64 -4.62 32.98 -0.09
N THR A 65 -5.95 32.92 0.01
CA THR A 65 -6.69 33.53 1.13
C THR A 65 -7.04 32.48 2.16
N VAL A 66 -6.81 32.78 3.44
CA VAL A 66 -7.05 31.85 4.55
C VAL A 66 -8.37 32.19 5.23
N GLY A 67 -9.26 31.21 5.33
CA GLY A 67 -10.48 31.29 6.13
C GLY A 67 -10.43 30.35 7.33
N PRO A 68 -11.21 30.63 8.40
CA PRO A 68 -11.36 29.68 9.49
C PRO A 68 -12.02 28.39 9.00
N GLY A 69 -11.46 27.25 9.40
CA GLY A 69 -12.09 25.95 9.29
C GLY A 69 -12.90 25.60 10.54
N ARG A 70 -13.41 24.37 10.59
CA ARG A 70 -14.21 23.90 11.73
C ARG A 70 -13.33 23.58 12.94
N SER A 71 -13.70 24.10 14.12
CA SER A 71 -13.03 23.72 15.38
C SER A 71 -13.20 22.23 15.66
N LEU A 72 -12.10 21.56 16.00
CA LEU A 72 -12.10 20.16 16.43
C LEU A 72 -12.29 20.11 17.96
N PRO A 73 -13.18 19.24 18.49
CA PRO A 73 -13.46 19.16 19.93
C PRO A 73 -12.38 18.37 20.69
N VAL A 74 -11.10 18.61 20.38
CA VAL A 74 -9.95 17.90 20.94
C VAL A 74 -8.87 18.91 21.30
N THR A 75 -8.17 18.64 22.39
CA THR A 75 -7.09 19.50 22.89
C THR A 75 -5.88 18.63 23.18
N ILE A 76 -4.72 19.04 22.71
CA ILE A 76 -3.45 18.43 23.11
C ILE A 76 -2.73 19.46 23.99
N PRO A 77 -2.32 19.13 25.22
CA PRO A 77 -1.60 20.08 26.08
C PRO A 77 -0.36 20.67 25.40
N GLY A 78 -0.23 21.99 25.40
CA GLY A 78 0.89 22.71 24.78
C GLY A 78 0.78 22.84 23.25
N VAL A 79 -0.36 22.44 22.67
CA VAL A 79 -0.60 22.49 21.23
C VAL A 79 -1.92 23.19 20.93
N ARG A 80 -1.83 24.27 20.15
CA ARG A 80 -2.98 24.95 19.56
C ARG A 80 -3.33 24.28 18.24
N ILE A 81 -4.56 23.77 18.14
CA ILE A 81 -5.07 23.11 16.93
C ILE A 81 -6.00 24.07 16.20
N GLU A 82 -5.71 24.34 14.93
CA GLU A 82 -6.49 25.25 14.10
C GLU A 82 -6.85 24.58 12.77
N SER A 83 -8.14 24.38 12.52
CA SER A 83 -8.60 24.03 11.18
C SER A 83 -8.69 25.30 10.33
N ILE A 84 -8.23 25.22 9.08
CA ILE A 84 -8.24 26.32 8.13
C ILE A 84 -8.73 25.85 6.76
N HIS A 85 -9.20 26.81 5.96
CA HIS A 85 -9.42 26.65 4.53
C HIS A 85 -8.45 27.54 3.76
N LEU A 86 -7.73 26.94 2.82
CA LEU A 86 -6.84 27.62 1.90
C LEU A 86 -7.53 27.77 0.55
N LYS A 87 -7.92 29.00 0.21
CA LYS A 87 -8.49 29.29 -1.11
C LYS A 87 -7.36 29.32 -2.14
N MET A 88 -7.37 28.36 -3.05
CA MET A 88 -6.44 28.26 -4.18
C MET A 88 -6.75 29.32 -5.24
N PRO A 89 -5.82 29.63 -6.18
CA PRO A 89 -6.02 30.66 -7.20
C PRO A 89 -7.22 30.42 -8.12
N ASP A 90 -7.63 29.16 -8.27
CA ASP A 90 -8.83 28.76 -9.02
C ASP A 90 -10.13 28.84 -8.20
N GLY A 91 -10.06 29.32 -6.96
CA GLY A 91 -11.19 29.54 -6.07
C GLY A 91 -11.59 28.34 -5.21
N VAL A 92 -10.98 27.16 -5.42
CA VAL A 92 -11.25 25.96 -4.60
C VAL A 92 -10.64 26.10 -3.22
N HIS A 93 -11.36 25.69 -2.18
CA HIS A 93 -10.85 25.69 -0.81
C HIS A 93 -10.30 24.32 -0.42
N LEU A 94 -9.01 24.24 -0.11
CA LEU A 94 -8.41 23.05 0.50
C LEU A 94 -8.50 23.14 2.02
N ALA A 95 -8.89 22.04 2.66
CA ALA A 95 -9.00 21.93 4.10
C ALA A 95 -7.70 21.42 4.72
N ALA A 96 -7.22 22.14 5.73
CA ALA A 96 -6.06 21.74 6.51
C ALA A 96 -6.31 21.86 8.01
N THR A 97 -5.55 21.09 8.78
CA THR A 97 -5.44 21.24 10.24
C THR A 97 -4.00 21.58 10.60
N LEU A 98 -3.81 22.71 11.26
CA LEU A 98 -2.55 23.14 11.83
C LEU A 98 -2.44 22.67 13.29
N TYR A 99 -1.26 22.18 13.63
CA TYR A 99 -0.86 21.77 14.97
C TYR A 99 0.31 22.64 15.38
N LEU A 100 0.03 23.66 16.18
CA LEU A 100 0.96 24.74 16.47
C LEU A 100 1.42 24.69 17.93
N PRO A 101 2.71 24.90 18.23
CA PRO A 101 3.13 25.18 19.61
C PRO A 101 2.34 26.36 20.21
N GLU A 102 2.01 26.32 21.51
CA GLU A 102 1.26 27.41 22.16
C GLU A 102 2.07 28.71 22.32
N ASP A 103 3.39 28.61 22.37
CA ASP A 103 4.34 29.69 22.67
C ASP A 103 4.89 30.40 21.41
N LEU A 104 4.24 30.23 20.26
CA LEU A 104 4.65 30.86 19.00
C LEU A 104 4.56 32.38 19.05
N SER A 105 5.60 33.04 18.55
CA SER A 105 5.64 34.49 18.38
C SER A 105 6.59 34.89 17.24
N ALA A 106 6.60 36.17 16.87
CA ALA A 106 7.56 36.67 15.89
C ALA A 106 9.02 36.47 16.33
N ALA A 107 9.28 36.39 17.64
CA ALA A 107 10.58 36.11 18.25
C ALA A 107 10.85 34.61 18.43
N ASN A 108 9.81 33.76 18.42
CA ASN A 108 9.88 32.31 18.58
C ASN A 108 9.23 31.62 17.38
N ARG A 109 9.94 31.61 16.25
CA ARG A 109 9.49 31.00 15.00
C ARG A 109 9.98 29.56 14.90
N VAL A 110 9.14 28.68 14.35
CA VAL A 110 9.42 27.25 14.19
C VAL A 110 9.29 26.84 12.72
N PRO A 111 9.94 25.77 12.27
CA PRO A 111 9.70 25.22 10.93
C PRO A 111 8.35 24.50 10.83
N GLY A 112 7.83 24.41 9.60
CA GLY A 112 6.61 23.65 9.28
C GLY A 112 6.89 22.21 8.85
N ILE A 113 6.01 21.28 9.19
CA ILE A 113 6.00 19.89 8.70
C ILE A 113 4.66 19.60 8.04
N LEU A 114 4.67 19.41 6.72
CA LEU A 114 3.48 19.16 5.91
C LEU A 114 3.29 17.67 5.63
N GLU A 115 2.04 17.21 5.71
CA GLU A 115 1.60 15.90 5.21
C GLU A 115 0.31 16.04 4.41
N VAL A 116 0.35 15.53 3.18
CA VAL A 116 -0.74 15.59 2.18
C VAL A 116 -1.22 14.18 1.89
N LEU A 117 -2.50 13.90 2.12
CA LEU A 117 -3.11 12.58 1.95
C LEU A 117 -4.57 12.74 1.50
N PRO A 118 -5.10 11.78 0.74
CA PRO A 118 -6.52 11.71 0.38
C PRO A 118 -7.40 11.13 1.50
N TYR A 119 -6.79 10.75 2.63
CA TYR A 119 -7.46 10.12 3.75
C TYR A 119 -7.95 11.16 4.75
N ARG A 120 -9.20 11.00 5.19
CA ARG A 120 -10.03 12.05 5.75
C ARG A 120 -9.57 12.50 7.15
N LYS A 121 -9.01 13.70 7.27
CA LYS A 121 -8.39 14.21 8.51
C LYS A 121 -9.35 14.48 9.68
N ASP A 122 -10.65 14.68 9.41
CA ASP A 122 -11.64 15.13 10.41
C ASP A 122 -12.49 13.98 11.00
N ASP A 123 -12.33 12.76 10.47
CA ASP A 123 -12.94 11.54 10.99
C ASP A 123 -11.92 10.40 11.07
N ASP A 124 -11.76 9.60 10.01
CA ASP A 124 -11.00 8.35 10.02
C ASP A 124 -9.54 8.54 10.45
N TYR A 125 -8.87 9.56 9.91
CA TYR A 125 -7.45 9.83 10.20
C TYR A 125 -7.23 10.76 11.40
N LEU A 126 -8.29 11.26 12.04
CA LEU A 126 -8.16 12.28 13.09
C LEU A 126 -7.20 11.84 14.21
N LEU A 127 -7.36 10.63 14.74
CA LEU A 127 -6.52 10.17 15.86
C LEU A 127 -5.06 10.01 15.46
N ARG A 128 -4.84 9.47 14.27
CA ARG A 128 -3.50 9.29 13.72
C ARG A 128 -2.83 10.63 13.56
N ASP A 129 -3.56 11.63 13.07
CA ASP A 129 -3.07 12.99 12.85
C ASP A 129 -2.82 13.74 14.16
N LEU A 130 -3.65 13.52 15.18
CA LEU A 130 -3.44 14.05 16.54
C LEU A 130 -2.14 13.53 17.16
N ASP A 131 -1.88 12.21 17.11
CA ASP A 131 -0.61 11.64 17.58
C ASP A 131 0.57 12.12 16.73
N HIS A 132 0.44 12.10 15.41
CA HIS A 132 1.55 12.39 14.51
C HIS A 132 1.97 13.86 14.55
N HIS A 133 1.04 14.78 14.29
CA HIS A 133 1.35 16.21 14.23
C HIS A 133 1.39 16.87 15.61
N GLY A 134 0.63 16.37 16.59
CA GLY A 134 0.75 16.79 17.97
C GLY A 134 2.12 16.47 18.56
N TYR A 135 2.70 15.32 18.20
CA TYR A 135 4.07 14.95 18.61
C TYR A 135 5.11 15.99 18.13
N TYR A 136 5.00 16.46 16.88
CA TYR A 136 5.86 17.50 16.33
C TYR A 136 5.63 18.87 16.98
N ALA A 137 4.36 19.26 17.16
CA ALA A 137 3.98 20.53 17.81
C ALA A 137 4.60 20.69 19.20
N ARG A 138 4.55 19.64 20.02
CA ARG A 138 5.15 19.64 21.37
C ARG A 138 6.68 19.73 21.37
N ARG A 139 7.33 19.69 20.21
CA ARG A 139 8.79 19.70 20.03
C ARG A 139 9.28 20.88 19.18
N GLY A 140 8.46 21.92 19.08
CA GLY A 140 8.81 23.17 18.42
C GLY A 140 8.84 23.04 16.90
N TYR A 141 7.81 22.42 16.34
CA TYR A 141 7.53 22.33 14.90
C TYR A 141 6.06 22.64 14.68
N ALA A 142 5.68 23.31 13.60
CA ALA A 142 4.28 23.45 13.24
C ALA A 142 3.86 22.31 12.31
N GLY A 143 3.01 21.40 12.77
CA GLY A 143 2.45 20.34 11.94
C GLY A 143 1.31 20.86 11.07
N MET A 144 1.21 20.39 9.83
CA MET A 144 0.10 20.69 8.93
C MET A 144 -0.36 19.42 8.21
N ARG A 145 -1.61 19.04 8.43
CA ARG A 145 -2.30 17.97 7.71
C ARG A 145 -3.23 18.57 6.67
N LEU A 146 -3.07 18.23 5.39
CA LEU A 146 -3.85 18.77 4.27
C LEU A 146 -4.63 17.67 3.55
N ASP A 147 -5.96 17.75 3.50
CA ASP A 147 -6.75 16.86 2.65
C ASP A 147 -6.48 17.20 1.17
N VAL A 148 -6.14 16.20 0.36
CA VAL A 148 -5.99 16.37 -1.10
C VAL A 148 -7.27 16.97 -1.70
N ARG A 149 -7.13 17.80 -2.74
CA ARG A 149 -8.26 18.35 -3.50
C ARG A 149 -9.30 17.26 -3.80
N GLY A 150 -10.56 17.55 -3.48
CA GLY A 150 -11.67 16.63 -3.73
C GLY A 150 -11.78 15.46 -2.75
N THR A 151 -11.02 15.46 -1.64
CA THR A 151 -11.09 14.43 -0.59
C THR A 151 -11.38 15.05 0.77
N GLY A 152 -11.82 14.24 1.74
CA GLY A 152 -12.06 14.69 3.12
C GLY A 152 -12.93 15.95 3.21
N ALA A 153 -12.38 17.04 3.75
CA ALA A 153 -13.01 18.35 3.83
C ALA A 153 -12.61 19.33 2.70
N SER A 154 -11.67 18.99 1.82
CA SER A 154 -11.22 19.84 0.70
C SER A 154 -12.21 19.87 -0.47
N GLU A 155 -12.58 21.05 -0.94
CA GLU A 155 -13.41 21.21 -2.13
C GLU A 155 -12.73 20.67 -3.41
N GLY A 156 -13.47 20.67 -4.52
CA GLY A 156 -12.97 20.28 -5.83
C GLY A 156 -13.21 18.80 -6.15
N PHE A 157 -12.46 18.33 -7.14
CA PHE A 157 -12.66 17.04 -7.79
C PHE A 157 -11.38 16.19 -7.71
N PRO A 158 -11.44 14.95 -7.17
CA PRO A 158 -10.30 14.06 -7.07
C PRO A 158 -10.03 13.35 -8.42
N GLU A 159 -9.38 14.04 -9.36
CA GLU A 159 -9.19 13.59 -10.75
C GLU A 159 -8.52 12.21 -10.88
N ASP A 160 -7.51 11.95 -10.06
CA ASP A 160 -6.67 10.76 -10.10
C ASP A 160 -5.81 10.72 -8.84
N GLU A 161 -5.07 9.63 -8.63
CA GLU A 161 -3.98 9.60 -7.65
C GLU A 161 -2.77 10.43 -8.14
N TYR A 162 -2.20 11.22 -7.23
CA TYR A 162 -1.06 12.09 -7.48
C TYR A 162 -1.26 12.95 -8.74
N ALA A 163 -2.45 13.53 -8.87
CA ALA A 163 -2.81 14.35 -10.01
C ALA A 163 -1.86 15.57 -10.11
N VAL A 164 -1.64 16.06 -11.33
CA VAL A 164 -0.83 17.29 -11.55
C VAL A 164 -1.34 18.44 -10.70
N LYS A 165 -2.66 18.54 -10.56
CA LYS A 165 -3.28 19.58 -9.75
C LYS A 165 -2.95 19.44 -8.26
N GLU A 166 -2.92 18.22 -7.73
CA GLU A 166 -2.48 17.97 -6.35
C GLU A 166 -1.04 18.44 -6.14
N HIS A 167 -0.14 18.17 -7.10
CA HIS A 167 1.25 18.63 -6.99
C HIS A 167 1.35 20.15 -7.00
N GLN A 168 0.63 20.82 -7.91
CA GLN A 168 0.59 22.29 -7.98
C GLN A 168 0.01 22.93 -6.72
N ASP A 169 -1.03 22.32 -6.15
CA ASP A 169 -1.62 22.77 -4.90
C ASP A 169 -0.62 22.61 -3.75
N THR A 170 0.06 21.46 -3.68
CA THR A 170 1.07 21.18 -2.65
C THR A 170 2.24 22.18 -2.69
N LEU A 171 2.75 22.52 -3.88
CA LEU A 171 3.80 23.52 -4.04
C LEU A 171 3.38 24.91 -3.51
N GLN A 172 2.15 25.33 -3.78
CA GLN A 172 1.61 26.60 -3.28
C GLN A 172 1.41 26.58 -1.77
N VAL A 173 0.97 25.44 -1.21
CA VAL A 173 0.83 25.26 0.23
C VAL A 173 2.20 25.33 0.93
N ILE A 174 3.25 24.73 0.36
CA ILE A 174 4.62 24.84 0.89
C ILE A 174 5.09 26.29 0.92
N ASP A 175 4.89 27.03 -0.17
CA ASP A 175 5.25 28.45 -0.25
C ASP A 175 4.48 29.28 0.80
N TRP A 176 3.16 29.10 0.88
CA TRP A 176 2.33 29.75 1.90
C TRP A 176 2.77 29.41 3.32
N LEU A 177 3.01 28.14 3.62
CA LEU A 177 3.41 27.66 4.94
C LEU A 177 4.74 28.30 5.37
N SER A 178 5.69 28.43 4.44
CA SER A 178 6.99 29.05 4.70
C SER A 178 6.92 30.53 5.08
N LYS A 179 5.85 31.23 4.67
CA LYS A 179 5.68 32.68 4.86
C LYS A 179 4.80 33.04 6.07
N GLN A 180 4.31 32.05 6.81
CA GLN A 180 3.52 32.34 8.01
C GLN A 180 4.39 33.07 9.05
N PRO A 181 3.83 34.03 9.81
CA PRO A 181 4.61 34.87 10.72
C PRO A 181 5.29 34.09 11.87
N TRP A 182 4.77 32.90 12.17
CA TRP A 182 5.34 31.95 13.12
C TRP A 182 6.29 30.93 12.47
N CYS A 183 6.36 30.87 11.14
CA CYS A 183 7.23 29.96 10.41
C CYS A 183 8.63 30.58 10.26
N ASN A 184 9.67 29.76 10.43
CA ASN A 184 11.06 30.21 10.23
C ASN A 184 11.50 30.21 8.75
N GLY A 185 10.59 29.93 7.81
CA GLY A 185 10.88 29.83 6.38
C GLY A 185 11.22 28.41 5.90
N ASN A 186 11.50 27.47 6.80
CA ASN A 186 11.83 26.10 6.43
C ASN A 186 10.62 25.18 6.58
N VAL A 187 10.39 24.36 5.56
CA VAL A 187 9.33 23.34 5.52
C VAL A 187 9.97 21.96 5.33
N GLY A 188 9.46 20.98 6.06
CA GLY A 188 9.67 19.56 5.78
C GLY A 188 8.38 18.90 5.29
N MET A 189 8.51 17.80 4.56
CA MET A 189 7.36 16.95 4.21
C MET A 189 7.52 15.54 4.75
N THR A 190 6.42 14.95 5.21
CA THR A 190 6.43 13.60 5.80
C THR A 190 5.24 12.78 5.31
N GLY A 191 5.39 11.46 5.34
CA GLY A 191 4.27 10.55 5.20
C GLY A 191 4.66 9.09 5.08
N ILE A 192 3.64 8.24 5.11
CA ILE A 192 3.72 6.81 4.79
C ILE A 192 2.84 6.52 3.58
N SER A 193 3.21 5.56 2.74
CA SER A 193 2.40 5.17 1.59
C SER A 193 2.16 6.38 0.68
N TYR A 194 0.91 6.75 0.39
CA TYR A 194 0.56 7.95 -0.36
C TYR A 194 1.35 9.21 0.05
N GLY A 195 1.51 9.45 1.36
CA GLY A 195 2.26 10.62 1.84
C GLY A 195 3.76 10.53 1.55
N ALA A 196 4.33 9.33 1.53
CA ALA A 196 5.72 9.10 1.15
C ALA A 196 5.95 9.32 -0.34
N PHE A 197 5.04 8.82 -1.18
CA PHE A 197 5.08 8.98 -2.64
C PHE A 197 4.98 10.46 -2.99
N ASN A 198 3.97 11.14 -2.44
CA ASN A 198 3.77 12.57 -2.61
C ASN A 198 5.01 13.36 -2.15
N SER A 199 5.59 13.03 -0.98
CA SER A 199 6.81 13.70 -0.49
C SER A 199 8.00 13.55 -1.43
N VAL A 200 8.24 12.35 -1.98
CA VAL A 200 9.33 12.11 -2.94
C VAL A 200 9.08 12.86 -4.26
N GLN A 201 7.85 12.81 -4.79
CA GLN A 201 7.47 13.50 -6.02
C GLN A 201 7.63 15.01 -5.91
N ILE A 202 7.18 15.62 -4.81
CA ILE A 202 7.29 17.06 -4.57
C ILE A 202 8.74 17.47 -4.32
N ALA A 203 9.51 16.66 -3.57
CA ALA A 203 10.92 16.91 -3.35
C ALA A 203 11.72 16.93 -4.67
N ALA A 204 11.36 16.09 -5.64
CA ALA A 204 11.96 16.09 -6.97
C ALA A 204 11.67 17.39 -7.78
N MET A 205 10.65 18.16 -7.39
CA MET A 205 10.36 19.48 -7.98
C MET A 205 11.17 20.62 -7.33
N ASN A 206 11.93 20.33 -6.27
CA ASN A 206 12.84 21.25 -5.57
C ASN A 206 12.22 22.61 -5.15
N PRO A 207 11.04 22.66 -4.49
CA PRO A 207 10.49 23.93 -4.00
C PRO A 207 11.45 24.59 -2.99
N PRO A 208 11.75 25.90 -3.10
CA PRO A 208 12.82 26.53 -2.33
C PRO A 208 12.67 26.43 -0.81
N ALA A 209 11.45 26.41 -0.29
CA ALA A 209 11.20 26.32 1.16
C ALA A 209 11.29 24.89 1.72
N LEU A 210 11.20 23.86 0.88
CA LEU A 210 11.31 22.47 1.31
C LEU A 210 12.78 22.11 1.54
N LYS A 211 13.13 21.78 2.77
CA LYS A 211 14.53 21.54 3.16
C LYS A 211 14.87 20.10 3.47
N ALA A 212 13.88 19.26 3.75
CA ALA A 212 14.05 17.82 3.93
C ALA A 212 12.72 17.07 3.83
N ILE A 213 12.78 15.77 3.55
CA ILE A 213 11.64 14.84 3.65
C ILE A 213 11.93 13.67 4.58
N VAL A 214 10.86 13.08 5.11
CA VAL A 214 10.82 11.77 5.79
C VAL A 214 9.74 10.93 5.12
N ALA A 215 10.14 9.90 4.38
CA ALA A 215 9.24 9.10 3.55
C ALA A 215 9.30 7.62 3.96
N ALA A 216 8.16 7.03 4.35
CA ALA A 216 8.05 5.64 4.78
C ALA A 216 7.21 4.79 3.80
N ALA A 217 7.66 3.59 3.45
CA ALA A 217 6.92 2.68 2.55
C ALA A 217 6.45 3.40 1.27
N GLY A 218 7.41 3.99 0.54
CA GLY A 218 7.18 4.76 -0.69
C GLY A 218 7.59 4.02 -1.96
N THR A 219 7.31 4.58 -3.13
CA THR A 219 7.88 4.10 -4.40
C THR A 219 8.69 5.17 -5.13
N ASP A 220 9.69 4.73 -5.89
CA ASP A 220 10.38 5.51 -6.90
C ASP A 220 9.87 5.24 -8.33
N ASP A 221 9.05 4.20 -8.52
CA ASP A 221 8.52 3.72 -9.81
C ASP A 221 7.06 3.25 -9.67
N ARG A 222 6.13 4.05 -10.17
CA ARG A 222 4.69 3.74 -10.09
C ARG A 222 4.23 2.64 -11.03
N TYR A 223 5.02 2.27 -12.05
CA TYR A 223 4.58 1.22 -12.97
C TYR A 223 5.00 -0.15 -12.49
N THR A 224 6.26 -0.36 -12.09
CA THR A 224 6.72 -1.70 -11.68
C THR A 224 6.71 -1.93 -10.18
N ASP A 225 6.57 -0.88 -9.37
CA ASP A 225 6.67 -0.96 -7.91
C ASP A 225 5.53 -0.20 -7.22
N ASP A 226 4.29 -0.48 -7.65
CA ASP A 226 3.06 0.07 -7.06
C ASP A 226 1.89 -0.93 -7.17
N VAL A 227 0.72 -0.57 -6.64
CA VAL A 227 -0.48 -1.41 -6.61
C VAL A 227 -1.05 -1.77 -7.99
N HIS A 228 -0.51 -1.23 -9.08
CA HIS A 228 -1.07 -1.31 -10.44
C HIS A 228 -0.52 -2.48 -11.26
N TYR A 229 0.80 -2.48 -11.47
CA TYR A 229 1.51 -3.47 -12.28
C TYR A 229 2.80 -3.89 -11.57
N PHE A 230 3.24 -5.10 -11.85
CA PHE A 230 4.49 -5.65 -11.36
C PHE A 230 5.14 -6.49 -12.45
N GLY A 231 6.31 -6.04 -12.93
CA GLY A 231 6.98 -6.68 -14.07
C GLY A 231 6.15 -6.71 -15.36
N GLY A 232 5.21 -5.79 -15.55
CA GLY A 232 4.27 -5.79 -16.68
C GLY A 232 3.06 -6.74 -16.53
N ALA A 233 2.93 -7.44 -15.40
CA ALA A 233 1.71 -8.15 -15.04
C ALA A 233 0.79 -7.22 -14.23
N MET A 234 -0.52 -7.26 -14.48
CA MET A 234 -1.48 -6.45 -13.73
C MET A 234 -1.70 -7.04 -12.33
N HIS A 235 -1.55 -6.23 -11.30
CA HIS A 235 -1.97 -6.60 -9.96
C HIS A 235 -3.48 -6.78 -9.91
N LEU A 236 -3.97 -7.74 -9.13
CA LEU A 236 -5.39 -7.99 -8.93
C LEU A 236 -5.79 -7.59 -7.52
N PHE A 237 -5.16 -8.21 -6.52
CA PHE A 237 -5.54 -8.03 -5.11
C PHE A 237 -5.29 -6.60 -4.59
N GLU A 238 -4.22 -5.94 -4.99
CA GLU A 238 -3.89 -4.60 -4.47
C GLU A 238 -4.76 -3.49 -5.06
N ASN A 239 -5.38 -3.74 -6.22
CA ASN A 239 -6.35 -2.82 -6.80
C ASN A 239 -7.63 -2.68 -5.96
N THR A 240 -7.82 -3.53 -4.93
CA THR A 240 -8.89 -3.38 -3.95
C THR A 240 -8.87 -2.05 -3.21
N TRP A 241 -7.69 -1.44 -3.01
CA TRP A 241 -7.57 -0.09 -2.44
C TRP A 241 -8.30 0.97 -3.28
N SER A 242 -8.13 0.96 -4.59
CA SER A 242 -8.77 1.94 -5.50
C SER A 242 -10.30 1.87 -5.44
N VAL A 243 -10.83 0.67 -5.23
CA VAL A 243 -12.25 0.44 -5.08
C VAL A 243 -12.75 0.97 -3.73
N ALA A 244 -11.97 0.77 -2.67
CA ALA A 244 -12.26 1.35 -1.36
C ALA A 244 -12.29 2.89 -1.39
N MET A 245 -11.47 3.50 -2.25
CA MET A 245 -11.47 4.95 -2.45
C MET A 245 -12.76 5.47 -3.09
N VAL A 246 -13.54 4.65 -3.81
CA VAL A 246 -14.81 5.09 -4.42
C VAL A 246 -15.82 5.58 -3.37
N PRO A 247 -16.26 4.77 -2.39
CA PRO A 247 -17.15 5.26 -1.34
C PRO A 247 -16.47 6.30 -0.43
N ALA A 248 -15.15 6.20 -0.19
CA ALA A 248 -14.43 7.15 0.66
C ALA A 248 -14.41 8.58 0.07
N ASN A 249 -14.14 8.71 -1.23
CA ASN A 249 -14.07 10.00 -1.94
C ASN A 249 -15.43 10.69 -2.00
N VAL A 250 -16.52 9.95 -2.22
CA VAL A 250 -17.86 10.56 -2.31
C VAL A 250 -18.45 10.93 -0.94
N MET A 251 -17.85 10.44 0.14
CA MET A 251 -18.35 10.70 1.48
C MET A 251 -18.22 12.21 1.80
N PRO A 252 -19.32 12.91 2.16
CA PRO A 252 -19.24 14.34 2.47
C PRO A 252 -18.38 14.61 3.72
N ALA A 253 -17.95 15.86 3.88
CA ALA A 253 -17.08 16.26 4.99
C ALA A 253 -17.72 15.98 6.36
N ALA A 254 -16.93 15.42 7.28
CA ALA A 254 -17.31 15.26 8.67
C ALA A 254 -17.35 16.60 9.42
N PRO A 255 -17.97 16.65 10.60
CA PRO A 255 -18.90 15.68 11.17
C PRO A 255 -20.34 15.83 10.67
N ASP A 256 -20.66 16.84 9.85
CA ASP A 256 -22.06 17.05 9.44
C ASP A 256 -22.49 16.11 8.33
N TYR A 257 -21.57 15.60 7.51
CA TYR A 257 -21.86 14.75 6.36
C TYR A 257 -22.94 15.36 5.45
N ASP A 258 -22.82 16.65 5.15
CA ASP A 258 -23.82 17.37 4.36
C ASP A 258 -23.74 17.03 2.86
N VAL A 259 -24.68 16.20 2.43
CA VAL A 259 -24.85 15.75 1.03
C VAL A 259 -25.30 16.87 0.08
N THR A 260 -25.67 18.05 0.59
CA THR A 260 -26.18 19.18 -0.19
C THR A 260 -25.10 20.19 -0.58
N THR A 261 -23.86 20.00 -0.13
CA THR A 261 -22.73 20.87 -0.51
C THR A 261 -22.34 20.65 -1.98
N GLN A 262 -21.75 21.67 -2.62
CA GLN A 262 -21.25 21.52 -4.00
C GLN A 262 -20.14 20.47 -4.07
N ALA A 263 -19.20 20.47 -3.11
CA ALA A 263 -18.16 19.45 -3.02
C ALA A 263 -18.71 18.02 -2.96
N ALA A 264 -19.76 17.76 -2.16
CA ALA A 264 -20.40 16.45 -2.13
C ALA A 264 -21.03 16.05 -3.47
N ARG A 265 -21.51 17.02 -4.26
CA ARG A 265 -22.04 16.76 -5.61
C ARG A 265 -20.93 16.45 -6.59
N ASP A 266 -19.87 17.27 -6.61
CA ASP A 266 -18.77 17.17 -7.57
C ASP A 266 -18.03 15.85 -7.40
N ARG A 267 -17.69 15.49 -6.15
CA ARG A 267 -17.00 14.24 -5.83
C ARG A 267 -17.79 13.01 -6.23
N PHE A 268 -19.13 13.06 -6.19
CA PHE A 268 -19.98 11.96 -6.61
C PHE A 268 -19.88 11.65 -8.11
N GLU A 269 -19.46 12.62 -8.92
CA GLU A 269 -19.24 12.42 -10.36
C GLU A 269 -17.83 11.89 -10.69
N THR A 270 -16.97 11.69 -9.69
CA THR A 270 -15.60 11.17 -9.90
C THR A 270 -15.64 9.73 -10.40
N PRO A 271 -15.13 9.44 -11.61
CA PRO A 271 -14.91 8.06 -12.03
C PRO A 271 -13.93 7.36 -11.08
N PRO A 272 -14.15 6.07 -10.78
CA PRO A 272 -13.14 5.26 -10.10
C PRO A 272 -11.78 5.35 -10.79
N TRP A 273 -10.70 5.69 -10.06
CA TRP A 273 -9.37 5.88 -10.64
C TRP A 273 -8.88 4.65 -11.42
N TYR A 274 -9.26 3.46 -10.96
CA TYR A 274 -8.98 2.19 -11.63
C TYR A 274 -9.41 2.13 -13.10
N MET A 275 -10.50 2.82 -13.48
CA MET A 275 -10.93 2.90 -14.87
C MET A 275 -9.83 3.46 -15.77
N ARG A 276 -9.03 4.41 -15.28
CA ARG A 276 -7.91 4.93 -16.05
C ARG A 276 -6.77 3.93 -16.12
N TRP A 277 -6.43 3.31 -15.00
CA TRP A 277 -5.27 2.43 -14.87
C TRP A 277 -5.35 1.18 -15.76
N ILE A 278 -6.56 0.66 -16.02
CA ILE A 278 -6.76 -0.46 -16.96
C ILE A 278 -6.50 -0.10 -18.42
N HIS A 279 -6.49 1.18 -18.79
CA HIS A 279 -6.08 1.61 -20.13
C HIS A 279 -4.58 1.89 -20.23
N GLU A 280 -3.92 2.12 -19.11
CA GLU A 280 -2.49 2.49 -19.00
C GLU A 280 -1.61 1.25 -18.73
N GLN A 281 -1.72 0.22 -19.59
CA GLN A 281 -1.08 -1.09 -19.40
C GLN A 281 0.45 -1.16 -19.62
N VAL A 282 1.10 -0.05 -19.98
CA VAL A 282 2.54 0.02 -20.29
C VAL A 282 3.21 1.16 -19.52
N ASP A 283 4.53 1.13 -19.33
CA ASP A 283 5.33 2.19 -18.69
C ASP A 283 5.40 3.47 -19.54
N GLY A 284 4.27 4.16 -19.66
CA GLY A 284 4.10 5.37 -20.47
C GLY A 284 4.30 6.68 -19.71
N PRO A 285 4.10 7.81 -20.39
CA PRO A 285 4.14 9.15 -19.79
C PRO A 285 3.21 9.31 -18.57
N TYR A 286 2.11 8.55 -18.51
CA TYR A 286 1.18 8.54 -17.40
C TYR A 286 1.88 8.16 -16.08
N TRP A 287 2.56 7.02 -16.02
CA TRP A 287 3.24 6.52 -14.82
C TRP A 287 4.51 7.31 -14.50
N ARG A 288 5.29 7.66 -15.54
CA ARG A 288 6.56 8.38 -15.40
C ARG A 288 6.41 9.77 -14.78
N ARG A 289 5.26 10.41 -14.96
CA ARG A 289 4.94 11.70 -14.33
C ARG A 289 4.97 11.62 -12.80
N GLY A 290 4.47 10.52 -12.23
CA GLY A 290 4.41 10.29 -10.78
C GLY A 290 5.56 9.45 -10.24
N SER A 291 6.60 9.20 -11.04
CA SER A 291 7.75 8.37 -10.65
C SER A 291 9.00 9.22 -10.54
N LEU A 292 9.93 8.84 -9.66
CA LEU A 292 11.27 9.42 -9.63
C LEU A 292 12.14 8.78 -10.73
N ARG A 293 12.02 7.46 -10.91
CA ARG A 293 12.63 6.72 -12.00
C ARG A 293 12.12 7.20 -13.37
N PRO A 294 12.97 7.26 -14.42
CA PRO A 294 14.40 6.98 -14.42
C PRO A 294 15.30 8.17 -14.02
N ASP A 295 14.74 9.36 -13.83
CA ASP A 295 15.50 10.58 -13.58
C ASP A 295 15.62 10.90 -12.07
N TYR A 296 16.49 10.15 -11.39
CA TYR A 296 16.84 10.36 -9.99
C TYR A 296 17.59 11.67 -9.73
N GLY A 297 18.19 12.28 -10.77
CA GLY A 297 18.92 13.55 -10.68
C GLY A 297 18.03 14.73 -10.25
N ARG A 298 16.71 14.57 -10.36
CA ARG A 298 15.72 15.55 -9.89
C ARG A 298 15.66 15.65 -8.37
N LEU A 299 15.95 14.58 -7.63
CA LEU A 299 15.88 14.61 -6.17
C LEU A 299 17.18 15.16 -5.58
N LYS A 300 17.15 16.42 -5.14
CA LYS A 300 18.28 17.09 -4.46
C LYS A 300 17.99 17.45 -3.00
N ILE A 301 16.71 17.47 -2.64
CA ILE A 301 16.27 17.71 -1.27
C ILE A 301 16.67 16.52 -0.38
N PRO A 302 17.29 16.77 0.79
CA PRO A 302 17.64 15.73 1.75
C PRO A 302 16.46 14.79 2.06
N ALA A 303 16.69 13.48 2.00
CA ALA A 303 15.64 12.49 2.20
C ALA A 303 16.01 11.43 3.25
N PHE A 304 15.18 11.31 4.29
CA PHE A 304 15.21 10.16 5.17
C PHE A 304 14.16 9.15 4.72
N LEU A 305 14.62 8.00 4.23
CA LEU A 305 13.81 6.96 3.60
C LEU A 305 13.68 5.77 4.56
N MET A 306 12.45 5.32 4.77
CA MET A 306 12.12 4.22 5.68
C MET A 306 11.28 3.16 4.97
N ALA A 307 11.51 1.88 5.26
CA ALA A 307 10.69 0.78 4.74
C ALA A 307 10.67 -0.42 5.68
N GLY A 308 9.82 -1.39 5.35
CA GLY A 308 9.79 -2.69 5.99
C GLY A 308 10.03 -3.82 4.98
N TRP A 309 10.84 -4.83 5.31
CA TRP A 309 11.07 -5.98 4.43
C TRP A 309 9.81 -6.84 4.22
N LEU A 310 8.85 -6.75 5.14
CA LEU A 310 7.57 -7.43 5.02
C LEU A 310 6.53 -6.59 4.26
N ASP A 311 6.87 -5.36 3.89
CA ASP A 311 6.09 -4.50 3.02
C ASP A 311 6.37 -4.77 1.53
N GLY A 312 5.65 -4.10 0.62
CA GLY A 312 5.91 -4.11 -0.83
C GLY A 312 6.78 -2.94 -1.29
N TYR A 313 6.81 -1.86 -0.51
CA TYR A 313 7.45 -0.58 -0.80
C TYR A 313 8.82 -0.44 -0.15
N HIS A 314 9.67 -1.45 -0.26
CA HIS A 314 11.03 -1.41 0.28
C HIS A 314 12.11 -1.18 -0.79
N ASN A 315 11.80 -1.36 -2.07
CA ASN A 315 12.76 -1.21 -3.17
C ASN A 315 13.25 0.23 -3.35
N PHE A 316 12.42 1.22 -3.03
CA PHE A 316 12.76 2.63 -3.23
C PHE A 316 13.92 3.12 -2.34
N VAL A 317 14.09 2.54 -1.14
CA VAL A 317 15.18 2.94 -0.22
C VAL A 317 16.55 2.71 -0.87
N PRO A 318 16.96 1.48 -1.22
CA PRO A 318 18.26 1.26 -1.84
C PRO A 318 18.39 1.95 -3.21
N ARG A 319 17.33 1.99 -4.03
CA ARG A 319 17.38 2.60 -5.37
C ARG A 319 17.61 4.12 -5.31
N ILE A 320 16.83 4.85 -4.52
CA ILE A 320 17.02 6.29 -4.35
C ILE A 320 18.40 6.57 -3.73
N MET A 321 18.82 5.82 -2.72
CA MET A 321 20.12 6.03 -2.08
C MET A 321 21.31 5.76 -3.01
N ARG A 322 21.18 4.85 -3.98
CA ARG A 322 22.22 4.58 -4.99
C ARG A 322 22.29 5.66 -6.06
N HIS A 323 21.15 6.15 -6.52
CA HIS A 323 21.06 6.93 -7.75
C HIS A 323 20.79 8.43 -7.57
N ALA A 324 20.16 8.85 -6.47
CA ALA A 324 19.85 10.26 -6.24
C ALA A 324 21.06 11.01 -5.65
N PRO A 325 21.30 12.27 -6.08
CA PRO A 325 22.38 13.10 -5.55
C PRO A 325 22.06 13.72 -4.18
N ALA A 326 20.81 13.63 -3.71
CA ALA A 326 20.41 14.14 -2.40
C ALA A 326 21.20 13.50 -1.24
N PRO A 327 21.48 14.25 -0.15
CA PRO A 327 21.87 13.67 1.12
C PRO A 327 20.75 12.74 1.61
N THR A 328 21.05 11.46 1.83
CA THR A 328 20.03 10.50 2.29
C THR A 328 20.44 9.74 3.54
N LYS A 329 19.44 9.35 4.32
CA LYS A 329 19.55 8.36 5.40
C LYS A 329 18.51 7.26 5.14
N GLY A 330 18.85 6.01 5.44
CA GLY A 330 18.01 4.83 5.19
C GLY A 330 17.73 4.05 6.46
N LEU A 331 16.49 3.57 6.61
CA LEU A 331 16.09 2.66 7.68
C LEU A 331 15.17 1.58 7.11
N VAL A 332 15.58 0.32 7.18
CA VAL A 332 14.72 -0.80 6.74
C VAL A 332 14.60 -1.84 7.85
N GLY A 333 13.40 -1.97 8.41
CA GLY A 333 13.10 -2.92 9.48
C GLY A 333 12.31 -4.14 8.99
N PRO A 334 11.94 -5.07 9.88
CA PRO A 334 11.16 -6.25 9.53
C PRO A 334 9.64 -5.99 9.59
N TRP A 335 9.22 -4.79 9.20
CA TRP A 335 7.85 -4.32 9.43
C TRP A 335 6.93 -4.58 8.23
N PRO A 336 5.61 -4.73 8.47
CA PRO A 336 4.60 -4.59 7.42
C PRO A 336 4.44 -3.12 6.99
N HIS A 337 3.32 -2.81 6.34
CA HIS A 337 2.92 -1.47 5.94
C HIS A 337 2.60 -0.56 7.14
N ALA A 338 3.62 -0.21 7.91
CA ALA A 338 3.50 0.55 9.15
C ALA A 338 4.74 1.42 9.43
N TYR A 339 4.56 2.43 10.28
CA TYR A 339 5.69 3.19 10.80
C TYR A 339 6.50 2.35 11.81
N PRO A 340 7.84 2.54 11.89
CA PRO A 340 8.73 1.78 12.79
C PRO A 340 8.32 1.76 14.27
N TYR A 341 7.63 2.80 14.73
CA TYR A 341 7.21 3.00 16.12
C TYR A 341 5.76 2.57 16.39
N LYS A 342 5.07 1.98 15.40
CA LYS A 342 3.71 1.42 15.49
C LYS A 342 3.60 0.04 14.82
N ALA A 343 4.72 -0.53 14.37
CA ALA A 343 4.71 -1.72 13.56
C ALA A 343 4.53 -2.98 14.41
N HIS A 344 3.58 -3.81 14.03
CA HIS A 344 3.37 -5.13 14.61
C HIS A 344 3.30 -6.18 13.49
N PRO A 345 4.00 -7.33 13.57
CA PRO A 345 4.99 -7.72 14.59
C PRO A 345 6.19 -6.76 14.67
N GLY A 346 6.84 -6.75 15.84
CA GLY A 346 8.03 -5.96 16.09
C GLY A 346 9.33 -6.55 15.49
N PRO A 347 10.51 -6.08 15.94
CA PRO A 347 10.71 -5.10 16.99
C PRO A 347 10.27 -3.70 16.57
N GLU A 348 9.42 -3.08 17.39
CA GLU A 348 9.10 -1.67 17.32
C GLU A 348 10.31 -0.85 17.81
N ILE A 349 10.57 0.30 17.19
CA ILE A 349 11.67 1.18 17.60
C ILE A 349 11.22 2.63 17.78
N ASP A 350 11.85 3.36 18.71
CA ASP A 350 11.63 4.80 18.91
C ASP A 350 12.31 5.65 17.81
N ALA A 351 12.01 5.34 16.55
CA ALA A 351 12.54 6.06 15.38
C ALA A 351 12.17 7.55 15.43
N ARG A 352 11.04 7.91 16.08
CA ARG A 352 10.63 9.32 16.24
C ARG A 352 11.69 10.10 17.00
N ARG A 353 12.05 9.68 18.22
CA ARG A 353 13.02 10.42 19.04
C ARG A 353 14.45 10.23 18.57
N GLN A 354 14.82 9.01 18.17
CA GLN A 354 16.22 8.66 17.89
C GLN A 354 16.69 9.10 16.50
N LEU A 355 15.80 9.20 15.51
CA LEU A 355 16.19 9.43 14.11
C LEU A 355 15.44 10.59 13.43
N ILE A 356 14.10 10.59 13.50
CA ILE A 356 13.26 11.56 12.78
C ILE A 356 13.43 12.98 13.35
N MET A 357 13.37 13.14 14.68
CA MET A 357 13.55 14.46 15.30
C MET A 357 14.96 15.04 15.08
N PRO A 358 16.06 14.28 15.23
CA PRO A 358 17.39 14.75 14.85
C PRO A 358 17.49 15.13 13.37
N TRP A 359 16.87 14.38 12.47
CA TRP A 359 16.84 14.71 11.04
C TRP A 359 16.17 16.07 10.79
N TRP A 360 15.03 16.31 11.42
CA TRP A 360 14.36 17.62 11.35
C TRP A 360 15.18 18.75 11.96
N ASP A 361 15.78 18.51 13.13
CA ASP A 361 16.60 19.52 13.80
C ASP A 361 17.81 19.91 12.94
N ARG A 362 18.40 18.95 12.21
CA ARG A 362 19.51 19.20 11.30
C ARG A 362 19.10 20.10 10.13
N TRP A 363 18.06 19.72 9.40
CA TRP A 363 17.73 20.36 8.12
C TRP A 363 16.77 21.54 8.23
N LEU A 364 15.89 21.56 9.23
CA LEU A 364 14.89 22.62 9.39
C LEU A 364 15.31 23.68 10.42
N LYS A 365 16.24 23.35 11.32
CA LYS A 365 16.76 24.26 12.36
C LYS A 365 18.27 24.48 12.31
N GLY A 366 19.00 23.80 11.43
CA GLY A 366 20.45 23.98 11.26
C GLY A 366 21.29 23.45 12.43
N LYS A 367 20.74 22.58 13.29
CA LYS A 367 21.48 22.07 14.44
C LYS A 367 22.51 21.01 14.02
N GLU A 368 23.73 21.15 14.52
CA GLU A 368 24.73 20.08 14.43
C GLU A 368 24.49 19.09 15.58
N ASN A 369 23.89 17.95 15.27
CA ASN A 369 23.44 16.95 16.25
C ASN A 369 23.96 15.53 15.97
N GLY A 370 24.93 15.40 15.07
CA GLY A 370 25.58 14.13 14.74
C GLY A 370 24.77 13.17 13.86
N ILE A 371 23.55 13.52 13.43
CA ILE A 371 22.72 12.60 12.62
C ILE A 371 23.35 12.21 11.27
N LEU A 372 24.18 13.11 10.72
CA LEU A 372 24.93 12.92 9.47
C LEU A 372 26.28 12.21 9.69
N ASP A 373 26.77 12.16 10.94
CA ASP A 373 28.01 11.46 11.30
C ASP A 373 27.77 9.97 11.60
N GLN A 374 26.53 9.61 11.88
CA GLN A 374 26.09 8.22 12.01
C GLN A 374 26.09 7.50 10.66
N PRO A 375 26.19 6.16 10.65
CA PRO A 375 26.04 5.37 9.43
C PRO A 375 24.78 5.76 8.64
N ARG A 376 24.91 5.72 7.32
CA ARG A 376 23.89 6.20 6.39
C ARG A 376 22.68 5.29 6.34
N VAL A 377 22.85 3.99 6.60
CA VAL A 377 21.81 2.97 6.54
C VAL A 377 21.79 2.16 7.84
N ALA A 378 20.59 2.00 8.41
CA ALA A 378 20.29 0.93 9.36
C ALA A 378 19.35 -0.08 8.70
N CYS A 379 19.72 -1.35 8.67
CA CYS A 379 18.86 -2.41 8.13
C CYS A 379 18.74 -3.59 9.10
N TYR A 380 17.58 -4.22 9.13
CA TYR A 380 17.34 -5.40 9.95
C TYR A 380 17.61 -6.66 9.14
N GLN A 381 18.58 -7.46 9.56
CA GLN A 381 18.89 -8.75 8.97
C GLN A 381 17.91 -9.79 9.53
N MET A 382 16.88 -10.14 8.76
CA MET A 382 15.86 -11.10 9.19
C MET A 382 16.42 -12.52 9.25
N LYS A 383 15.79 -13.35 10.07
CA LYS A 383 16.01 -14.79 10.17
C LYS A 383 14.70 -15.53 9.98
N TRP A 384 14.80 -16.84 9.79
CA TRP A 384 13.64 -17.71 9.72
C TRP A 384 12.71 -17.55 10.94
N PHE A 385 11.42 -17.55 10.66
CA PHE A 385 10.34 -17.61 11.63
C PHE A 385 9.18 -18.41 11.05
N GLU A 386 8.31 -18.92 11.92
CA GLU A 386 7.09 -19.58 11.49
C GLU A 386 6.06 -18.52 11.07
N ALA A 387 5.76 -18.45 9.77
CA ALA A 387 4.78 -17.51 9.25
C ALA A 387 3.35 -17.92 9.61
N SER A 388 2.52 -16.93 9.97
CA SER A 388 1.11 -17.12 10.35
C SER A 388 0.21 -16.11 9.64
N LEU A 389 -1.05 -16.48 9.39
CA LEU A 389 -2.12 -15.55 8.99
C LEU A 389 -2.59 -14.65 10.14
N ARG A 390 -2.17 -14.96 11.37
CA ARG A 390 -2.52 -14.26 12.61
C ARG A 390 -1.29 -13.54 13.11
N LEU A 391 -1.01 -12.38 12.55
CA LEU A 391 0.18 -11.62 12.89
C LEU A 391 0.18 -11.13 14.31
N GLU A 392 -1.00 -10.99 14.91
CA GLU A 392 -1.20 -10.76 16.33
C GLU A 392 -0.59 -11.87 17.21
N GLU A 393 -0.34 -13.07 16.67
CA GLU A 393 0.32 -14.16 17.40
C GLU A 393 1.86 -14.09 17.33
N ILE A 394 2.42 -13.23 16.47
CA ILE A 394 3.87 -13.03 16.34
C ILE A 394 4.25 -11.74 17.07
N ASP A 395 4.97 -11.85 18.18
CA ASP A 395 5.40 -10.66 18.94
C ASP A 395 6.46 -9.84 18.19
N ALA A 396 7.47 -10.52 17.64
CA ALA A 396 8.58 -9.89 16.92
C ALA A 396 9.23 -10.83 15.91
N ILE A 397 9.64 -10.25 14.78
CA ILE A 397 10.38 -10.95 13.74
C ILE A 397 11.84 -11.19 14.18
N PRO A 398 12.32 -12.44 14.21
CA PRO A 398 13.69 -12.78 14.54
C PRO A 398 14.69 -12.12 13.59
N GLY A 399 15.82 -11.66 14.13
CA GLY A 399 16.87 -11.04 13.35
C GLY A 399 17.75 -10.12 14.18
N SER A 400 18.48 -9.24 13.52
CA SER A 400 19.32 -8.27 14.19
C SER A 400 19.55 -7.01 13.36
N TRP A 401 19.65 -5.86 14.03
CA TRP A 401 20.01 -4.60 13.38
C TRP A 401 21.47 -4.60 12.94
N ARG A 402 21.70 -3.94 11.80
CA ARG A 402 23.01 -3.75 11.15
C ARG A 402 23.14 -2.30 10.67
N HIS A 403 24.37 -1.80 10.67
CA HIS A 403 24.72 -0.50 10.07
C HIS A 403 25.57 -0.68 8.81
N LEU A 404 25.38 0.24 7.87
CA LEU A 404 26.20 0.41 6.67
C LEU A 404 26.41 1.90 6.39
N ASP A 405 27.63 2.27 5.98
CA ASP A 405 27.91 3.64 5.50
C ASP A 405 27.33 3.90 4.11
N SER A 406 27.20 2.84 3.32
CA SER A 406 26.49 2.82 2.04
C SER A 406 26.04 1.40 1.73
N TRP A 407 25.04 1.26 0.86
CA TRP A 407 24.71 -0.05 0.29
C TRP A 407 25.92 -0.63 -0.44
N PRO A 408 26.33 -1.88 -0.16
CA PRO A 408 27.44 -2.51 -0.87
C PRO A 408 27.06 -2.79 -2.33
N ASP A 409 28.05 -2.95 -3.21
CA ASP A 409 27.79 -3.30 -4.62
C ASP A 409 27.01 -4.61 -4.75
N SER A 410 27.26 -5.58 -3.86
CA SER A 410 26.49 -6.84 -3.81
C SER A 410 24.99 -6.64 -3.63
N ALA A 411 24.56 -5.50 -3.06
CA ALA A 411 23.14 -5.16 -2.95
C ALA A 411 22.49 -4.94 -4.31
N PHE A 412 23.28 -4.63 -5.34
CA PHE A 412 22.82 -4.33 -6.69
C PHE A 412 23.48 -5.13 -7.79
N GLU A 413 24.57 -5.85 -7.52
CA GLU A 413 25.36 -6.65 -8.46
C GLU A 413 25.70 -7.98 -7.76
N PRO A 414 24.83 -8.99 -7.86
CA PRO A 414 24.91 -10.19 -7.05
C PRO A 414 26.15 -11.05 -7.38
N PRO A 415 26.91 -11.54 -6.38
CA PRO A 415 28.17 -12.25 -6.61
C PRO A 415 28.06 -13.79 -6.69
N GLN A 416 26.96 -14.42 -6.23
CA GLN A 416 26.85 -15.88 -6.19
C GLN A 416 25.82 -16.39 -7.19
N ARG A 417 26.28 -17.15 -8.18
CA ARG A 417 25.43 -17.81 -9.17
C ARG A 417 25.07 -19.23 -8.76
N LEU A 418 23.79 -19.57 -8.86
CA LEU A 418 23.26 -20.93 -8.71
C LEU A 418 22.44 -21.30 -9.94
N PHE A 419 22.90 -22.30 -10.68
CA PHE A 419 22.20 -22.86 -11.84
C PHE A 419 21.06 -23.77 -11.40
N LEU A 420 19.97 -23.72 -12.17
CA LEU A 420 18.82 -24.59 -11.98
C LEU A 420 19.11 -25.91 -12.71
N ALA A 421 19.19 -27.01 -11.98
CA ALA A 421 19.46 -28.34 -12.52
C ALA A 421 18.23 -29.25 -12.39
N PRO A 422 17.92 -30.08 -13.40
CA PRO A 422 16.79 -31.00 -13.32
C PRO A 422 17.07 -32.09 -12.27
N ASP A 423 16.02 -32.60 -11.63
CA ASP A 423 16.14 -33.77 -10.75
C ASP A 423 16.83 -34.92 -11.50
N PRO A 424 17.94 -35.49 -10.97
CA PRO A 424 18.63 -36.63 -11.57
C PRO A 424 17.71 -37.83 -11.87
N GLY A 425 16.60 -37.96 -11.13
CA GLY A 425 15.58 -39.00 -11.35
C GLY A 425 14.53 -38.67 -12.42
N ALA A 426 14.42 -37.40 -12.83
CA ALA A 426 13.47 -36.94 -13.85
C ALA A 426 14.03 -37.08 -15.27
N THR A 427 15.35 -37.05 -15.44
CA THR A 427 15.99 -37.34 -16.73
C THR A 427 16.14 -38.85 -16.90
N GLY A 428 15.19 -39.50 -17.58
CA GLY A 428 15.36 -40.88 -18.02
C GLY A 428 16.70 -41.06 -18.76
N ARG A 429 17.42 -42.15 -18.49
CA ARG A 429 18.68 -42.49 -19.17
C ARG A 429 18.46 -42.50 -20.69
N GLY A 430 19.06 -41.54 -21.40
CA GLY A 430 19.10 -41.48 -22.86
C GLY A 430 18.31 -40.30 -23.41
N GLY A 431 19.02 -39.39 -24.08
CA GLY A 431 18.46 -38.17 -24.67
C GLY A 431 17.31 -38.47 -25.65
N ALA A 432 16.10 -38.24 -25.17
CA ALA A 432 14.95 -37.80 -25.93
C ALA A 432 13.98 -37.27 -24.87
N ALA A 433 13.49 -36.04 -25.07
CA ALA A 433 12.32 -35.57 -24.34
C ALA A 433 11.25 -36.66 -24.47
N ARG A 434 10.88 -37.31 -23.37
CA ARG A 434 9.61 -38.02 -23.38
C ARG A 434 8.57 -36.93 -23.58
N ASP A 435 7.66 -37.12 -24.52
CA ASP A 435 6.45 -36.32 -24.61
C ASP A 435 5.67 -36.53 -23.30
N GLU A 436 5.99 -35.75 -22.27
CA GLU A 436 5.31 -35.72 -20.97
C GLU A 436 3.93 -35.04 -21.07
N ALA A 437 3.34 -35.01 -22.27
CA ALA A 437 1.99 -34.52 -22.50
C ALA A 437 0.91 -35.39 -21.81
N GLU A 438 1.24 -36.61 -21.35
CA GLU A 438 0.25 -37.58 -20.87
C GLU A 438 -0.03 -37.62 -19.36
N ASP A 439 0.65 -36.84 -18.51
CA ASP A 439 0.24 -36.73 -17.09
C ASP A 439 0.08 -35.28 -16.64
N ALA A 440 -0.86 -34.58 -17.27
CA ALA A 440 -1.28 -33.22 -16.96
C ALA A 440 -1.84 -33.01 -15.54
N SER A 441 -1.91 -34.09 -14.73
CA SER A 441 -2.29 -34.08 -13.32
C SER A 441 -1.10 -33.88 -12.38
N ARG A 442 0.13 -34.19 -12.81
CA ARG A 442 1.30 -34.18 -11.92
C ARG A 442 1.72 -32.76 -11.51
N PRO A 443 2.12 -32.58 -10.24
CA PRO A 443 2.79 -31.37 -9.79
C PRO A 443 4.10 -31.14 -10.57
N GLY A 444 4.53 -29.88 -10.69
CA GLY A 444 5.80 -29.55 -11.33
C GLY A 444 6.96 -30.21 -10.59
N ARG A 445 7.94 -30.75 -11.33
CA ARG A 445 9.18 -31.30 -10.76
C ARG A 445 10.36 -30.46 -11.27
N GLY A 446 10.99 -29.73 -10.35
CA GLY A 446 12.23 -29.03 -10.62
C GLY A 446 13.44 -29.93 -10.41
N GLY A 447 14.30 -29.60 -9.46
CA GLY A 447 15.50 -30.36 -9.16
C GLY A 447 16.40 -29.69 -8.13
N THR A 448 17.67 -29.48 -8.48
CA THR A 448 18.72 -28.98 -7.58
C THR A 448 19.20 -27.60 -7.97
N LEU A 449 19.76 -26.88 -7.01
CA LEU A 449 20.58 -25.69 -7.24
C LEU A 449 22.06 -26.08 -7.24
N GLU A 450 22.78 -25.73 -8.29
CA GLU A 450 24.18 -26.15 -8.50
C GLU A 450 25.09 -24.97 -8.85
N GLU A 451 26.36 -25.02 -8.45
CA GLU A 451 27.34 -23.99 -8.79
C GLU A 451 27.87 -24.10 -10.23
N VAL A 452 27.65 -25.26 -10.87
CA VAL A 452 28.04 -25.55 -12.25
C VAL A 452 26.78 -25.79 -13.08
N ALA A 453 26.78 -25.27 -14.31
CA ALA A 453 25.65 -25.47 -15.21
C ALA A 453 25.43 -26.96 -15.50
N PRO A 454 24.17 -27.45 -15.48
CA PRO A 454 23.87 -28.84 -15.74
C PRO A 454 24.05 -29.17 -17.23
N ARG A 455 23.85 -30.45 -17.57
CA ARG A 455 23.61 -30.85 -18.96
C ARG A 455 22.30 -30.24 -19.47
N THR A 456 22.20 -30.08 -20.78
CA THR A 456 21.01 -29.56 -21.44
C THR A 456 19.76 -30.36 -21.05
N ALA A 457 18.76 -29.66 -20.55
CA ALA A 457 17.45 -30.20 -20.20
C ALA A 457 16.36 -29.15 -20.41
N ALA A 458 15.11 -29.59 -20.44
CA ALA A 458 13.94 -28.71 -20.48
C ALA A 458 12.86 -29.28 -19.57
N LEU A 459 12.27 -28.42 -18.73
CA LEU A 459 11.21 -28.77 -17.80
C LEU A 459 9.95 -28.00 -18.16
N SER A 460 8.84 -28.70 -18.30
CA SER A 460 7.56 -28.11 -18.69
C SER A 460 6.64 -27.95 -17.49
N LEU A 461 5.88 -26.86 -17.47
CA LEU A 461 4.91 -26.53 -16.44
C LEU A 461 3.58 -26.16 -17.09
N ARG A 462 2.52 -26.90 -16.74
CA ARG A 462 1.16 -26.56 -17.16
C ARG A 462 0.69 -25.32 -16.41
N TYR A 463 0.09 -24.37 -17.12
CA TYR A 463 -0.50 -23.19 -16.50
C TYR A 463 -1.78 -23.55 -15.71
N ARG A 464 -1.77 -23.20 -14.43
CA ARG A 464 -2.91 -23.32 -13.50
C ARG A 464 -3.16 -21.97 -12.83
N PRO A 465 -4.02 -21.11 -13.41
CA PRO A 465 -4.19 -19.75 -12.93
C PRO A 465 -4.74 -19.66 -11.50
N GLY A 466 -5.36 -20.71 -10.93
CA GLY A 466 -5.81 -20.72 -9.53
C GLY A 466 -4.73 -20.94 -8.47
N VAL A 467 -3.46 -21.11 -8.84
CA VAL A 467 -2.33 -21.38 -7.93
C VAL A 467 -1.69 -20.07 -7.42
N GLY A 468 -1.15 -20.07 -6.20
CA GLY A 468 -0.49 -18.91 -5.58
C GLY A 468 -1.19 -18.38 -4.34
N THR A 469 -2.22 -19.08 -3.85
CA THR A 469 -3.08 -18.59 -2.75
C THR A 469 -2.39 -18.52 -1.39
N ARG A 470 -1.15 -19.01 -1.29
CA ARG A 470 -0.25 -18.88 -0.13
C ARG A 470 0.87 -17.86 -0.36
N SER A 471 1.01 -17.28 -1.55
CA SER A 471 2.01 -16.25 -1.83
C SER A 471 1.82 -15.03 -0.94
N LYS A 472 2.92 -14.32 -0.66
CA LYS A 472 2.88 -13.01 0.01
C LYS A 472 2.14 -12.00 -0.88
N THR A 473 1.19 -11.26 -0.29
CA THR A 473 0.56 -10.07 -0.89
C THR A 473 1.58 -8.92 -0.99
N TRP A 474 1.25 -7.85 -1.71
CA TRP A 474 2.22 -6.78 -1.96
C TRP A 474 2.52 -5.99 -0.69
N ALA A 475 1.50 -5.41 -0.06
CA ALA A 475 1.62 -4.66 1.17
C ALA A 475 0.60 -5.21 2.16
N PRO A 476 1.00 -6.08 3.10
CA PRO A 476 0.06 -6.58 4.09
C PRO A 476 -0.35 -5.41 4.98
N ASN A 477 -1.52 -4.83 4.70
CA ASN A 477 -2.08 -3.66 5.37
C ASN A 477 -2.63 -4.08 6.74
N GLY A 478 -1.76 -4.53 7.65
CA GLY A 478 -2.18 -5.17 8.91
C GLY A 478 -3.09 -6.39 8.71
N ASP A 479 -3.29 -6.85 7.46
CA ASP A 479 -4.24 -7.88 7.01
C ASP A 479 -3.64 -9.29 7.01
N GLY A 480 -2.53 -9.45 7.71
CA GLY A 480 -2.20 -10.74 8.27
C GLY A 480 -1.36 -11.65 7.38
N THR A 481 -1.20 -11.38 6.07
CA THR A 481 -0.63 -12.41 5.19
C THR A 481 0.86 -12.23 4.97
N TYR A 482 1.64 -12.77 5.91
CA TYR A 482 3.02 -13.12 5.60
C TYR A 482 3.08 -14.45 4.90
N GLY A 483 4.03 -14.55 3.96
CA GLY A 483 4.18 -15.69 3.08
C GLY A 483 4.08 -16.97 3.89
N MET A 484 2.95 -17.65 3.72
CA MET A 484 2.62 -18.84 4.47
C MET A 484 3.63 -19.93 4.13
N ASP A 485 3.57 -21.05 4.82
CA ASP A 485 4.24 -22.24 4.31
C ASP A 485 3.88 -22.48 2.83
N GLN A 486 4.86 -22.28 1.97
CA GLN A 486 4.72 -22.25 0.52
C GLN A 486 4.57 -23.66 -0.06
N ARG A 487 4.72 -24.73 0.74
CA ARG A 487 4.62 -26.13 0.27
C ARG A 487 3.38 -26.40 -0.59
N GLN A 488 2.24 -25.80 -0.26
CA GLN A 488 0.98 -26.00 -1.01
C GLN A 488 1.01 -25.41 -2.42
N ASP A 489 1.75 -24.33 -2.64
CA ASP A 489 1.91 -23.72 -3.97
C ASP A 489 3.17 -24.23 -4.68
N ASP A 490 4.23 -24.58 -3.95
CA ASP A 490 5.49 -25.09 -4.49
C ASP A 490 5.31 -26.34 -5.34
N ILE A 491 4.36 -27.21 -5.00
CA ILE A 491 4.04 -28.40 -5.79
C ILE A 491 3.55 -28.05 -7.20
N PHE A 492 2.95 -26.87 -7.40
CA PHE A 492 2.49 -26.43 -8.71
C PHE A 492 3.51 -25.55 -9.44
N GLY A 493 4.75 -25.50 -8.95
CA GLY A 493 5.89 -24.84 -9.58
C GLY A 493 7.03 -25.81 -9.88
N LEU A 494 8.08 -25.28 -10.50
CA LEU A 494 9.37 -25.96 -10.65
C LEU A 494 10.26 -25.52 -9.48
N ALA A 495 10.31 -26.34 -8.42
CA ALA A 495 11.13 -26.07 -7.23
C ALA A 495 12.53 -26.66 -7.36
N PHE A 496 13.56 -25.84 -7.09
CA PHE A 496 14.97 -26.20 -7.13
C PHE A 496 15.60 -25.98 -5.76
N ASP A 497 16.14 -27.05 -5.18
CA ASP A 497 16.68 -27.03 -3.82
C ASP A 497 18.20 -27.10 -3.80
N GLY A 498 18.82 -26.25 -2.99
CA GLY A 498 20.19 -26.44 -2.57
C GLY A 498 20.35 -27.62 -1.60
N GLY A 499 21.61 -28.03 -1.38
CA GLY A 499 21.96 -28.87 -0.24
C GLY A 499 21.71 -28.16 1.10
N PRO A 500 21.59 -28.89 2.23
CA PRO A 500 21.55 -28.26 3.55
C PRO A 500 22.80 -27.40 3.75
N LEU A 501 22.60 -26.17 4.19
CA LEU A 501 23.68 -25.23 4.43
C LEU A 501 24.55 -25.69 5.59
N ARG A 502 25.87 -25.70 5.40
CA ARG A 502 26.83 -26.07 6.46
C ARG A 502 27.06 -24.94 7.47
N ALA A 503 26.83 -23.71 7.04
CA ALA A 503 26.94 -22.49 7.82
C ALA A 503 25.88 -21.49 7.34
N PRO A 504 25.50 -20.50 8.16
CA PRO A 504 24.53 -19.50 7.74
C PRO A 504 24.99 -18.72 6.50
N VAL A 505 24.05 -18.41 5.61
CA VAL A 505 24.26 -17.56 4.43
C VAL A 505 23.40 -16.32 4.57
N GLU A 506 24.05 -15.16 4.59
CA GLU A 506 23.35 -13.87 4.63
C GLU A 506 23.27 -13.27 3.23
N ILE A 507 22.06 -12.85 2.83
CA ILE A 507 21.84 -12.04 1.64
C ILE A 507 21.41 -10.64 2.03
N LEU A 508 21.83 -9.66 1.21
CA LEU A 508 21.40 -8.28 1.28
C LEU A 508 21.35 -7.72 -0.14
N GLY A 509 20.16 -7.47 -0.70
CA GLY A 509 20.03 -6.86 -2.02
C GLY A 509 18.95 -7.46 -2.91
N PHE A 510 19.04 -7.14 -4.20
CA PHE A 510 18.19 -7.67 -5.26
C PHE A 510 18.78 -8.98 -5.81
N ALA A 511 18.12 -10.11 -5.56
CA ALA A 511 18.41 -11.35 -6.29
C ALA A 511 17.92 -11.22 -7.74
N ARG A 512 18.60 -11.88 -8.67
CA ARG A 512 18.23 -11.83 -10.10
C ARG A 512 18.19 -13.21 -10.70
N ALA A 513 17.07 -13.55 -11.32
CA ALA A 513 16.97 -14.75 -12.12
C ALA A 513 17.22 -14.42 -13.59
N ARG A 514 18.05 -15.22 -14.25
CA ARG A 514 18.12 -15.29 -15.71
C ARG A 514 17.54 -16.61 -16.15
N LEU A 515 16.37 -16.56 -16.79
CA LEU A 515 15.66 -17.75 -17.21
C LEU A 515 15.64 -17.83 -18.74
N PHE A 516 15.94 -19.01 -19.27
CA PHE A 516 15.72 -19.34 -20.68
C PHE A 516 14.41 -20.08 -20.79
N VAL A 517 13.43 -19.47 -21.45
CA VAL A 517 12.05 -19.93 -21.37
C VAL A 517 11.36 -19.91 -22.73
N SER A 518 10.38 -20.79 -22.89
CA SER A 518 9.41 -20.71 -23.98
C SER A 518 7.99 -20.94 -23.46
N ALA A 519 6.99 -20.53 -24.23
CA ALA A 519 5.58 -20.78 -23.92
C ALA A 519 4.84 -21.20 -25.18
N THR A 520 3.75 -21.94 -25.04
CA THR A 520 2.85 -22.30 -26.15
C THR A 520 1.84 -21.18 -26.49
N ALA A 521 1.90 -20.04 -25.79
CA ALA A 521 0.98 -18.92 -25.92
C ALA A 521 1.74 -17.59 -26.08
N PRO A 522 1.10 -16.57 -26.68
CA PRO A 522 1.74 -15.28 -26.95
C PRO A 522 1.91 -14.39 -25.72
N VAL A 523 1.25 -14.71 -24.59
CA VAL A 523 1.34 -13.97 -23.33
C VAL A 523 1.54 -14.97 -22.19
N ALA A 524 2.64 -14.84 -21.46
CA ALA A 524 2.96 -15.70 -20.31
C ALA A 524 3.69 -14.90 -19.22
N ASN A 525 3.26 -15.08 -17.97
CA ASN A 525 3.93 -14.54 -16.80
C ASN A 525 4.92 -15.56 -16.26
N TRP A 526 6.05 -15.07 -15.77
CA TRP A 526 7.08 -15.85 -15.10
C TRP A 526 7.34 -15.26 -13.72
N ILE A 527 7.16 -16.08 -12.70
CA ILE A 527 7.30 -15.68 -11.31
C ILE A 527 8.42 -16.52 -10.71
N VAL A 528 9.36 -15.85 -10.06
CA VAL A 528 10.48 -16.49 -9.35
C VAL A 528 10.35 -16.16 -7.88
N ARG A 529 10.22 -17.20 -7.05
CA ARG A 529 10.20 -17.08 -5.59
C ARG A 529 11.51 -17.62 -5.03
N LEU A 530 12.10 -16.87 -4.11
CA LEU A 530 13.18 -17.31 -3.24
C LEU A 530 12.56 -17.71 -1.90
N CYS A 531 12.86 -18.92 -1.44
CA CYS A 531 12.32 -19.48 -0.20
C CYS A 531 13.44 -20.03 0.69
N ASP A 532 13.21 -19.98 2.00
CA ASP A 532 14.03 -20.61 3.04
C ASP A 532 13.32 -21.88 3.54
N VAL A 533 13.90 -23.04 3.27
CA VAL A 533 13.33 -24.34 3.65
C VAL A 533 13.98 -24.83 4.94
N ALA A 534 13.16 -24.89 5.99
CA ALA A 534 13.58 -25.41 7.28
C ALA A 534 13.82 -26.94 7.25
N PRO A 535 14.54 -27.52 8.23
CA PRO A 535 14.83 -28.96 8.29
C PRO A 535 13.59 -29.87 8.32
N ASP A 536 12.45 -29.36 8.78
CA ASP A 536 11.15 -30.04 8.78
C ASP A 536 10.43 -29.99 7.40
N GLY A 537 11.02 -29.29 6.43
CA GLY A 537 10.51 -29.09 5.08
C GLY A 537 9.57 -27.90 4.91
N THR A 538 9.29 -27.13 5.96
CA THR A 538 8.48 -25.90 5.86
C THR A 538 9.17 -24.90 4.95
N SER A 539 8.45 -24.37 3.95
CA SER A 539 8.99 -23.49 2.92
C SER A 539 8.56 -22.04 3.20
N HIS A 540 9.47 -21.22 3.72
CA HIS A 540 9.19 -19.84 4.07
C HIS A 540 9.52 -18.89 2.91
N TYR A 541 8.60 -17.97 2.58
CA TYR A 541 8.83 -16.95 1.56
C TYR A 541 9.93 -15.97 1.96
N VAL A 542 10.89 -15.68 1.07
CA VAL A 542 11.94 -14.67 1.32
C VAL A 542 11.78 -13.47 0.38
N SER A 543 11.67 -13.71 -0.93
CA SER A 543 11.52 -12.66 -1.94
C SER A 543 10.89 -13.20 -3.22
N LYS A 544 10.39 -12.30 -4.07
CA LYS A 544 9.71 -12.62 -5.33
C LYS A 544 10.06 -11.61 -6.42
N GLY A 545 10.07 -12.09 -7.65
CA GLY A 545 10.20 -11.31 -8.86
C GLY A 545 9.20 -11.81 -9.87
N VAL A 546 8.61 -10.91 -10.65
CA VAL A 546 7.61 -11.22 -11.67
C VAL A 546 8.04 -10.54 -12.96
N LEU A 547 7.85 -11.22 -14.08
CA LEU A 547 7.96 -10.62 -15.39
C LEU A 547 6.91 -11.22 -16.33
N ASN A 548 6.10 -10.35 -16.93
CA ASN A 548 5.34 -10.69 -18.12
C ASN A 548 6.31 -10.79 -19.30
N GLY A 549 6.41 -11.98 -19.91
CA GLY A 549 7.39 -12.26 -20.97
C GLY A 549 7.25 -11.37 -22.20
N THR A 550 6.10 -10.73 -22.41
CA THR A 550 5.92 -9.76 -23.50
C THR A 550 6.72 -8.48 -23.25
N HIS A 551 7.02 -8.16 -22.00
CA HIS A 551 7.83 -7.01 -21.59
C HIS A 551 9.33 -7.30 -21.48
N ARG A 552 9.80 -8.48 -21.92
CA ARG A 552 11.20 -8.95 -21.80
C ARG A 552 12.27 -7.97 -22.33
N ARG A 553 11.91 -7.11 -23.29
CA ARG A 553 12.78 -6.08 -23.87
C ARG A 553 12.41 -4.66 -23.43
N SER A 554 11.13 -4.40 -23.20
CA SER A 554 10.61 -3.07 -22.92
C SER A 554 9.29 -3.12 -22.16
N HIS A 555 9.17 -2.31 -21.11
CA HIS A 555 7.89 -2.05 -20.46
C HIS A 555 7.01 -1.03 -21.20
N THR A 556 7.58 -0.28 -22.15
CA THR A 556 6.83 0.74 -22.92
C THR A 556 6.26 0.21 -24.23
N ASP A 557 6.90 -0.81 -24.80
CA ASP A 557 6.58 -1.40 -26.10
C ASP A 557 6.69 -2.92 -26.01
N PRO A 558 5.71 -3.59 -25.38
CA PRO A 558 5.72 -5.04 -25.24
C PRO A 558 5.47 -5.72 -26.59
N GLU A 559 6.15 -6.85 -26.81
CA GLU A 559 6.01 -7.67 -28.02
C GLU A 559 5.47 -9.06 -27.64
N PRO A 560 4.52 -9.63 -28.39
CA PRO A 560 4.02 -10.97 -28.11
C PRO A 560 5.17 -12.01 -28.16
N LEU A 561 5.01 -13.09 -27.39
CA LEU A 561 5.85 -14.26 -27.51
C LEU A 561 5.47 -15.03 -28.78
N VAL A 562 6.46 -15.56 -29.50
CA VAL A 562 6.22 -16.54 -30.55
C VAL A 562 6.15 -17.92 -29.89
N PRO A 563 5.05 -18.68 -30.07
CA PRO A 563 4.91 -19.99 -29.45
C PRO A 563 6.08 -20.92 -29.75
N GLY A 564 6.69 -21.48 -28.70
CA GLY A 564 7.84 -22.39 -28.79
C GLY A 564 9.21 -21.72 -28.96
N GLU A 565 9.29 -20.43 -29.29
CA GLU A 565 10.55 -19.69 -29.33
C GLU A 565 11.11 -19.52 -27.90
N VAL A 566 12.43 -19.65 -27.78
CA VAL A 566 13.14 -19.53 -26.50
C VAL A 566 13.67 -18.11 -26.32
N TYR A 567 13.32 -17.51 -25.19
CA TYR A 567 13.74 -16.17 -24.80
C TYR A 567 14.57 -16.21 -23.52
N GLU A 568 15.54 -15.31 -23.40
CA GLU A 568 16.18 -14.98 -22.13
C GLU A 568 15.34 -13.91 -21.42
N LEU A 569 14.98 -14.19 -20.17
CA LEU A 569 14.29 -13.27 -19.27
C LEU A 569 15.20 -12.89 -18.11
N ALA A 570 15.37 -11.59 -17.87
CA ALA A 570 16.03 -11.05 -16.69
C ALA A 570 14.96 -10.59 -15.68
N ILE A 571 14.83 -11.32 -14.58
CA ILE A 571 13.81 -11.08 -13.55
C ILE A 571 14.53 -10.64 -12.27
N GLU A 572 14.36 -9.37 -11.89
CA GLU A 572 14.83 -8.85 -10.61
C GLU A 572 13.80 -9.17 -9.52
N LEU A 573 14.27 -9.73 -8.40
CA LEU A 573 13.45 -9.98 -7.22
C LEU A 573 13.53 -8.76 -6.29
N HIS A 574 12.48 -8.57 -5.50
CA HIS A 574 12.41 -7.61 -4.40
C HIS A 574 13.67 -7.62 -3.51
N CYS A 575 14.18 -6.43 -3.19
CA CYS A 575 15.33 -6.29 -2.29
C CYS A 575 14.98 -6.82 -0.89
N THR A 576 15.88 -7.59 -0.28
CA THR A 576 15.67 -8.13 1.07
C THR A 576 16.98 -8.26 1.83
N ALA A 577 16.87 -8.40 3.15
CA ALA A 577 17.97 -8.75 4.05
C ALA A 577 17.57 -10.01 4.84
N TRP A 578 18.15 -11.16 4.50
CA TRP A 578 17.75 -12.46 5.04
C TRP A 578 18.94 -13.36 5.36
N THR A 579 18.85 -14.09 6.47
CA THR A 579 19.81 -15.12 6.87
C THR A 579 19.18 -16.48 6.71
N PHE A 580 19.73 -17.28 5.81
CA PHE A 580 19.45 -18.71 5.75
C PHE A 580 20.31 -19.41 6.79
N ASP A 581 19.70 -20.02 7.81
CA ASP A 581 20.45 -20.63 8.91
C ASP A 581 21.12 -21.95 8.50
N ALA A 582 22.10 -22.42 9.28
CA ALA A 582 22.71 -23.73 9.05
C ALA A 582 21.67 -24.86 9.17
N GLY A 583 21.76 -25.86 8.28
CA GLY A 583 20.78 -26.94 8.17
C GLY A 583 19.56 -26.62 7.30
N HIS A 584 19.26 -25.33 7.07
CA HIS A 584 18.24 -24.92 6.12
C HIS A 584 18.71 -25.09 4.68
N ARG A 585 17.80 -24.91 3.72
CA ARG A 585 18.11 -24.91 2.28
C ARG A 585 17.59 -23.65 1.62
N ILE A 586 18.36 -23.16 0.66
CA ILE A 586 17.89 -22.16 -0.29
C ILE A 586 17.05 -22.89 -1.33
N ARG A 587 15.82 -22.42 -1.56
CA ARG A 587 14.93 -22.90 -2.62
C ARG A 587 14.61 -21.79 -3.60
N VAL A 588 14.65 -22.11 -4.88
CA VAL A 588 14.09 -21.26 -5.95
C VAL A 588 12.89 -21.97 -6.54
N VAL A 589 11.76 -21.28 -6.66
CA VAL A 589 10.58 -21.84 -7.34
C VAL A 589 10.20 -20.96 -8.52
N VAL A 590 10.11 -21.56 -9.70
CA VAL A 590 9.61 -20.90 -10.92
C VAL A 590 8.15 -21.32 -11.12
N THR A 591 7.24 -20.35 -11.15
CA THR A 591 5.82 -20.55 -11.47
C THR A 591 5.39 -19.67 -12.64
N ASN A 592 4.21 -19.96 -13.19
CA ASN A 592 3.59 -19.18 -14.26
C ASN A 592 2.23 -18.58 -13.86
N ALA A 593 1.87 -18.68 -12.58
CA ALA A 593 0.68 -18.09 -11.94
C ALA A 593 1.00 -17.63 -10.51
N ASP A 594 0.27 -16.62 -10.04
CA ASP A 594 0.39 -16.08 -8.67
C ASP A 594 -0.94 -15.45 -8.19
N TRP A 595 -1.96 -16.28 -8.02
CA TRP A 595 -3.32 -15.88 -7.69
C TRP A 595 -3.56 -15.78 -6.18
N PRO A 596 -4.24 -14.73 -5.66
CA PRO A 596 -4.95 -13.66 -6.37
C PRO A 596 -4.10 -12.38 -6.57
N VAL A 597 -2.78 -12.45 -6.42
CA VAL A 597 -1.91 -11.26 -6.51
C VAL A 597 -1.88 -10.71 -7.93
N LEU A 598 -1.74 -11.58 -8.93
CA LEU A 598 -1.69 -11.22 -10.34
C LEU A 598 -2.97 -11.60 -11.08
N TRP A 599 -3.38 -10.76 -12.04
CA TRP A 599 -4.40 -11.12 -13.00
C TRP A 599 -3.88 -12.21 -13.95
N PRO A 600 -4.67 -13.25 -14.27
CA PRO A 600 -4.22 -14.34 -15.12
C PRO A 600 -4.01 -13.93 -16.59
N SER A 601 -2.99 -14.53 -17.23
CA SER A 601 -2.90 -14.61 -18.69
C SER A 601 -4.19 -15.22 -19.24
N PRO A 602 -4.72 -14.72 -20.38
CA PRO A 602 -5.98 -15.20 -20.93
C PRO A 602 -5.87 -16.57 -21.61
N HIS A 603 -4.66 -17.09 -21.80
CA HIS A 603 -4.42 -18.31 -22.55
C HIS A 603 -4.22 -19.53 -21.66
N ARG A 604 -4.76 -20.67 -22.10
CA ARG A 604 -4.21 -21.95 -21.67
C ARG A 604 -2.85 -22.15 -22.31
N MET A 605 -1.88 -22.56 -21.52
CA MET A 605 -0.52 -22.75 -22.02
C MET A 605 0.25 -23.80 -21.23
N THR A 606 1.30 -24.29 -21.88
CA THR A 606 2.44 -24.91 -21.21
C THR A 606 3.62 -23.97 -21.36
N THR A 607 4.34 -23.78 -20.27
CA THR A 607 5.56 -22.99 -20.24
C THR A 607 6.74 -23.92 -20.02
N THR A 608 7.86 -23.72 -20.72
CA THR A 608 9.05 -24.57 -20.62
C THR A 608 10.25 -23.76 -20.13
N LEU A 609 10.93 -24.27 -19.12
CA LEU A 609 12.19 -23.75 -18.60
C LEU A 609 13.35 -24.59 -19.15
N HIS A 610 14.28 -23.95 -19.86
CA HIS A 610 15.46 -24.56 -20.48
C HIS A 610 16.66 -24.43 -19.54
N LEU A 611 17.42 -25.50 -19.39
CA LEU A 611 18.52 -25.63 -18.43
C LEU A 611 19.79 -26.09 -19.13
N GLY A 612 20.96 -25.66 -18.65
CA GLY A 612 22.27 -26.14 -19.10
C GLY A 612 22.68 -25.70 -20.51
N GLY A 613 23.90 -26.10 -20.92
CA GLY A 613 24.44 -25.79 -22.24
C GLY A 613 24.51 -24.28 -22.53
N ASP A 614 23.98 -23.86 -23.67
CA ASP A 614 23.85 -22.46 -24.11
C ASP A 614 22.64 -21.73 -23.48
N ARG A 615 21.81 -22.45 -22.71
CA ARG A 615 20.62 -21.94 -22.02
C ARG A 615 20.70 -22.16 -20.50
N PRO A 616 21.74 -21.64 -19.83
CA PRO A 616 21.99 -21.96 -18.43
C PRO A 616 21.10 -21.10 -17.52
N SER A 617 19.83 -21.47 -17.35
CA SER A 617 18.95 -20.77 -16.39
C SER A 617 19.57 -20.80 -14.99
N HIS A 618 19.63 -19.65 -14.34
CA HIS A 618 20.25 -19.47 -13.03
C HIS A 618 19.60 -18.37 -12.22
N VAL A 619 19.88 -18.38 -10.91
CA VAL A 619 19.69 -17.24 -10.02
C VAL A 619 21.05 -16.72 -9.56
N ASP A 620 21.22 -15.41 -9.57
CA ASP A 620 22.32 -14.72 -8.93
C ASP A 620 21.83 -14.15 -7.59
N LEU A 621 22.41 -14.62 -6.49
CA LEU A 621 22.09 -14.22 -5.12
C LEU A 621 23.01 -13.08 -4.65
N PRO A 622 22.46 -12.06 -3.97
CA PRO A 622 23.21 -10.94 -3.43
C PRO A 622 23.80 -11.32 -2.06
N VAL A 623 24.64 -12.35 -2.06
CA VAL A 623 25.29 -12.82 -0.83
C VAL A 623 26.15 -11.71 -0.27
N CYS A 624 25.88 -11.38 1.00
CA CYS A 624 26.51 -10.26 1.66
C CYS A 624 27.98 -10.61 1.93
N SER A 625 28.88 -9.94 1.23
CA SER A 625 30.32 -9.98 1.49
C SER A 625 30.77 -8.83 2.41
N ALA A 626 29.86 -7.91 2.75
CA ALA A 626 30.17 -6.73 3.52
C ALA A 626 30.46 -7.08 4.98
N ARG A 627 31.46 -6.38 5.56
CA ARG A 627 31.64 -6.40 7.00
C ARG A 627 30.55 -5.55 7.64
N TRP A 628 29.64 -6.21 8.34
CA TRP A 628 28.65 -5.52 9.16
C TRP A 628 29.32 -4.65 10.21
N LEU A 629 28.87 -3.39 10.28
CA LEU A 629 29.12 -2.56 11.45
C LEU A 629 28.15 -2.97 12.57
N PRO A 630 28.53 -2.80 13.85
CA PRO A 630 27.62 -2.98 14.97
C PRO A 630 26.32 -2.21 14.73
N GLY A 631 25.20 -2.92 14.87
CA GLY A 631 23.88 -2.34 14.68
C GLY A 631 23.58 -1.24 15.70
N PRO A 632 22.66 -0.32 15.37
CA PRO A 632 22.16 0.66 16.33
C PRO A 632 21.48 -0.02 17.51
N GLU A 633 21.63 0.58 18.68
CA GLU A 633 20.78 0.27 19.83
C GLU A 633 19.52 1.14 19.75
N PHE A 634 18.41 0.52 19.36
CA PHE A 634 17.12 1.19 19.33
C PHE A 634 16.35 0.92 20.61
N HIS A 635 15.74 1.98 21.16
CA HIS A 635 14.86 1.84 22.30
C HIS A 635 13.47 1.42 21.82
N LYS A 636 12.74 0.68 22.67
CA LYS A 636 11.31 0.49 22.45
C LYS A 636 10.62 1.86 22.44
N PRO A 637 9.66 2.13 21.55
CA PRO A 637 8.92 3.38 21.59
C PRO A 637 8.25 3.53 22.97
N PRO A 638 8.20 4.75 23.51
CA PRO A 638 7.34 5.03 24.66
C PRO A 638 5.89 4.71 24.30
N GLY A 639 5.06 4.43 25.31
CA GLY A 639 3.61 4.49 25.13
C GLY A 639 3.16 5.86 24.61
N PRO A 640 1.93 5.97 24.08
CA PRO A 640 1.41 7.23 23.56
C PRO A 640 1.48 8.33 24.63
N GLU A 641 2.12 9.47 24.29
CA GLU A 641 2.26 10.61 25.22
C GLU A 641 0.93 11.29 25.54
N TYR A 642 -0.06 11.09 24.67
CA TYR A 642 -1.42 11.57 24.81
C TYR A 642 -2.37 10.52 24.22
N PRO A 643 -2.82 9.54 25.03
CA PRO A 643 -3.75 8.53 24.55
C PRO A 643 -5.10 9.19 24.29
N VAL A 644 -5.53 9.17 23.03
CA VAL A 644 -6.90 9.52 22.65
C VAL A 644 -7.65 8.21 22.44
N GLU A 645 -8.58 7.91 23.35
CA GLU A 645 -9.34 6.66 23.27
C GLU A 645 -10.39 6.75 22.16
N VAL A 646 -10.36 5.74 21.28
CA VAL A 646 -11.49 5.39 20.43
C VAL A 646 -11.93 3.99 20.81
N GLU A 647 -13.20 3.86 21.12
CA GLU A 647 -13.82 2.56 21.22
C GLU A 647 -14.28 2.16 19.82
N GLY A 648 -13.90 0.97 19.41
CA GLY A 648 -14.31 0.39 18.16
C GLY A 648 -14.33 -1.13 18.23
N ARG A 649 -14.78 -1.74 17.14
CA ARG A 649 -14.89 -3.18 16.97
C ARG A 649 -14.44 -3.52 15.57
N GLU A 650 -13.48 -4.42 15.47
CA GLU A 650 -13.11 -5.02 14.20
C GLU A 650 -14.12 -6.11 13.82
N ALA A 651 -14.54 -6.12 12.56
CA ALA A 651 -15.29 -7.25 12.02
C ALA A 651 -14.35 -8.45 11.86
N PRO A 652 -14.83 -9.69 12.01
CA PRO A 652 -13.99 -10.86 11.81
C PRO A 652 -13.32 -10.84 10.43
N PHE A 653 -12.00 -10.90 10.42
CA PHE A 653 -11.23 -11.05 9.20
C PHE A 653 -11.52 -12.42 8.56
N VAL A 654 -11.95 -12.42 7.30
CA VAL A 654 -12.20 -13.64 6.54
C VAL A 654 -11.20 -13.74 5.41
N TRP A 655 -10.35 -14.76 5.45
CA TRP A 655 -9.56 -15.23 4.32
C TRP A 655 -10.04 -16.61 3.91
N ARG A 656 -10.72 -16.73 2.76
CA ARG A 656 -11.28 -18.00 2.31
C ARG A 656 -10.90 -18.30 0.87
N VAL A 657 -10.32 -19.48 0.67
CA VAL A 657 -10.06 -20.06 -0.64
C VAL A 657 -10.98 -21.27 -0.81
N THR A 658 -11.74 -21.29 -1.90
CA THR A 658 -12.59 -22.43 -2.29
C THR A 658 -12.12 -22.94 -3.64
N ARG A 659 -11.91 -24.26 -3.74
CA ARG A 659 -11.58 -24.95 -5.00
C ARG A 659 -12.69 -25.93 -5.36
N ASP A 660 -13.19 -25.85 -6.59
CA ASP A 660 -14.18 -26.76 -7.17
C ASP A 660 -13.50 -27.53 -8.31
N ASP A 661 -12.97 -28.72 -8.00
CA ASP A 661 -12.16 -29.51 -8.94
C ASP A 661 -12.92 -29.94 -10.20
N PRO A 662 -14.19 -30.43 -10.13
CA PRO A 662 -14.96 -30.72 -11.33
C PRO A 662 -15.16 -29.51 -12.26
N LYS A 663 -15.31 -28.31 -11.69
CA LYS A 663 -15.40 -27.07 -12.46
C LYS A 663 -14.05 -26.49 -12.86
N GLU A 664 -12.94 -26.98 -12.30
CA GLU A 664 -11.63 -26.33 -12.40
C GLU A 664 -11.70 -24.85 -11.91
N GLU A 665 -12.56 -24.64 -10.90
CA GLU A 665 -12.90 -23.41 -10.16
C GLU A 665 -11.94 -23.02 -9.03
N THR A 666 -11.31 -21.83 -9.02
CA THR A 666 -10.76 -21.27 -7.76
C THR A 666 -11.39 -19.92 -7.41
N ILE A 667 -11.91 -19.80 -6.19
CA ILE A 667 -12.49 -18.56 -5.64
C ILE A 667 -11.70 -18.15 -4.41
N PHE A 668 -11.21 -16.91 -4.43
CA PHE A 668 -10.62 -16.23 -3.29
C PHE A 668 -11.62 -15.21 -2.74
N ARG A 669 -11.79 -15.17 -1.42
CA ARG A 669 -12.69 -14.23 -0.75
C ARG A 669 -12.04 -13.62 0.48
N LEU A 670 -12.04 -12.29 0.52
CA LEU A 670 -11.59 -11.46 1.63
C LEU A 670 -12.79 -10.69 2.20
N GLU A 671 -12.95 -10.67 3.52
CA GLU A 671 -13.89 -9.78 4.21
C GLU A 671 -13.17 -9.09 5.38
N ARG A 672 -13.34 -7.77 5.48
CA ARG A 672 -12.82 -6.96 6.58
C ARG A 672 -13.74 -5.78 6.86
N GLY A 673 -13.60 -5.19 8.04
CA GLY A 673 -14.30 -3.96 8.36
C GLY A 673 -14.03 -3.52 9.79
N TRP A 674 -14.37 -2.28 10.05
CA TRP A 674 -14.19 -1.63 11.34
C TRP A 674 -15.43 -0.81 11.67
N GLU A 675 -15.82 -0.82 12.94
CA GLU A 675 -16.84 0.08 13.47
C GLU A 675 -16.26 0.90 14.63
N THR A 676 -16.39 2.22 14.53
CA THR A 676 -16.07 3.16 15.60
C THR A 676 -17.32 3.47 16.41
N THR A 677 -17.36 3.04 17.68
CA THR A 677 -18.49 3.23 18.59
C THR A 677 -18.41 4.53 19.39
N ARG A 678 -17.20 5.04 19.65
CA ARG A 678 -16.95 6.33 20.32
C ARG A 678 -15.78 7.05 19.67
N HIS A 679 -16.02 8.26 19.14
CA HIS A 679 -15.00 9.11 18.53
C HIS A 679 -14.93 10.50 19.21
N PRO A 680 -13.73 11.10 19.40
CA PRO A 680 -13.58 12.42 20.01
C PRO A 680 -14.35 13.52 19.28
N ALA A 681 -14.51 13.41 17.96
CA ALA A 681 -15.30 14.36 17.17
C ALA A 681 -16.82 14.24 17.35
N GLY A 682 -17.30 13.37 18.25
CA GLY A 682 -18.73 13.13 18.47
C GLY A 682 -19.43 12.37 17.34
N ILE A 683 -18.64 11.68 16.50
CA ILE A 683 -19.12 10.90 15.36
C ILE A 683 -19.07 9.40 15.66
N ARG A 684 -19.83 8.62 14.90
CA ARG A 684 -19.66 7.17 14.78
C ARG A 684 -19.39 6.81 13.33
N GLY A 685 -18.43 5.94 13.11
CA GLY A 685 -17.98 5.51 11.80
C GLY A 685 -18.18 4.02 11.63
N SER A 686 -18.46 3.56 10.42
CA SER A 686 -18.31 2.15 10.08
C SER A 686 -17.79 2.05 8.66
N GLU A 687 -16.82 1.19 8.43
CA GLU A 687 -16.35 0.87 7.10
C GLU A 687 -16.17 -0.64 6.96
N GLY A 688 -16.26 -1.11 5.72
CA GLY A 688 -16.11 -2.52 5.46
C GLY A 688 -15.99 -2.80 3.98
N GLN A 689 -15.34 -3.91 3.69
CA GLN A 689 -14.98 -4.30 2.35
C GLN A 689 -15.07 -5.82 2.21
N VAL A 690 -15.70 -6.26 1.14
CA VAL A 690 -15.75 -7.63 0.70
C VAL A 690 -15.21 -7.69 -0.72
N PHE A 691 -14.22 -8.54 -0.91
CA PHE A 691 -13.63 -8.83 -2.21
C PHE A 691 -13.79 -10.30 -2.51
N GLN A 692 -14.17 -10.61 -3.73
CA GLN A 692 -14.25 -11.99 -4.20
C GLN A 692 -13.67 -12.08 -5.59
N ALA A 693 -12.50 -12.70 -5.69
CA ALA A 693 -11.87 -13.00 -6.96
C ALA A 693 -12.20 -14.43 -7.37
N ARG A 694 -12.43 -14.67 -8.66
CA ARG A 694 -12.68 -15.99 -9.25
C ARG A 694 -11.82 -16.18 -10.49
N VAL A 695 -11.29 -17.39 -10.66
CA VAL A 695 -10.55 -17.78 -11.86
C VAL A 695 -10.83 -19.21 -12.34
N SER A 696 -10.91 -19.31 -13.67
CA SER A 696 -10.93 -20.48 -14.55
C SER A 696 -9.62 -21.24 -14.78
N ASP A 697 -9.31 -22.39 -14.15
CA ASP A 697 -8.26 -23.28 -14.72
C ASP A 697 -8.73 -23.82 -16.09
N ARG A 698 -10.06 -24.00 -16.23
CA ARG A 698 -10.96 -24.07 -17.41
C ARG A 698 -10.64 -23.14 -18.58
N ASP A 699 -10.74 -21.88 -18.26
CA ASP A 699 -10.83 -20.76 -19.18
C ASP A 699 -10.19 -19.57 -18.46
N PRO A 700 -8.85 -19.43 -18.57
CA PRO A 700 -8.12 -18.40 -17.83
C PRO A 700 -8.53 -16.97 -18.21
N ALA A 701 -9.13 -16.80 -19.39
CA ALA A 701 -9.67 -15.52 -19.83
C ALA A 701 -10.88 -15.09 -18.99
N ASP A 702 -11.67 -16.03 -18.47
CA ASP A 702 -12.82 -15.79 -17.59
C ASP A 702 -12.37 -15.69 -16.12
N ALA A 703 -11.80 -14.53 -15.80
CA ALA A 703 -11.44 -14.13 -14.45
C ALA A 703 -12.27 -12.91 -14.03
N SER A 704 -12.55 -12.80 -12.74
CA SER A 704 -13.33 -11.69 -12.21
C SER A 704 -12.94 -11.32 -10.79
N LEU A 705 -13.07 -10.04 -10.46
CA LEU A 705 -13.05 -9.49 -9.12
C LEU A 705 -14.40 -8.81 -8.87
N GLU A 706 -15.16 -9.33 -7.91
CA GLU A 706 -16.38 -8.72 -7.38
C GLU A 706 -16.05 -7.95 -6.11
N VAL A 707 -16.63 -6.76 -5.97
CA VAL A 707 -16.31 -5.83 -4.90
C VAL A 707 -17.56 -5.25 -4.24
N ASP A 708 -17.50 -5.10 -2.93
CA ASP A 708 -18.50 -4.41 -2.11
C ASP A 708 -17.79 -3.68 -0.97
N ALA A 709 -17.68 -2.36 -1.09
CA ALA A 709 -17.04 -1.49 -0.12
C ALA A 709 -18.02 -0.42 0.36
N PHE A 710 -18.00 -0.10 1.65
CA PHE A 710 -18.86 0.93 2.22
C PHE A 710 -18.15 1.77 3.27
N TYR A 711 -18.62 3.00 3.43
CA TYR A 711 -18.28 3.91 4.51
C TYR A 711 -19.56 4.53 5.05
N ILE A 712 -19.70 4.57 6.38
CA ILE A 712 -20.88 5.10 7.07
C ILE A 712 -20.43 6.13 8.11
N GLY A 713 -20.83 7.39 7.90
CA GLY A 713 -20.65 8.47 8.85
C GLY A 713 -21.96 8.78 9.58
N ARG A 714 -21.90 8.88 10.91
CA ARG A 714 -23.07 9.22 11.75
C ARG A 714 -22.77 10.38 12.67
N SER A 715 -23.70 11.34 12.72
CA SER A 715 -23.64 12.52 13.59
C SER A 715 -25.06 12.96 13.96
N GLY A 716 -25.36 12.95 15.27
CA GLY A 716 -26.72 13.17 15.77
C GLY A 716 -27.73 12.22 15.14
N ALA A 717 -28.81 12.77 14.55
CA ALA A 717 -29.84 11.99 13.87
C ALA A 717 -29.52 11.69 12.38
N ARG A 718 -28.38 12.14 11.87
CA ARG A 718 -27.98 11.95 10.48
C ARG A 718 -27.03 10.76 10.36
N SER A 719 -27.36 9.85 9.45
CA SER A 719 -26.52 8.74 9.01
C SER A 719 -26.35 8.85 7.50
N VAL A 720 -25.12 8.92 7.03
CA VAL A 720 -24.81 8.91 5.60
C VAL A 720 -23.95 7.69 5.29
N GLU A 721 -24.34 6.94 4.25
CA GLU A 721 -23.63 5.75 3.78
C GLU A 721 -23.24 5.96 2.33
N ALA A 722 -21.95 5.79 2.03
CA ALA A 722 -21.45 5.65 0.68
C ALA A 722 -21.10 4.19 0.45
N ARG A 723 -21.60 3.59 -0.63
CA ARG A 723 -21.36 2.19 -0.96
C ARG A 723 -21.00 2.01 -2.43
N GLY A 724 -19.83 1.44 -2.68
CA GLY A 724 -19.37 1.01 -3.99
C GLY A 724 -19.55 -0.50 -4.15
N THR A 725 -20.32 -0.93 -5.15
CA THR A 725 -20.49 -2.33 -5.51
C THR A 725 -20.24 -2.54 -6.99
N GLY A 726 -19.58 -3.61 -7.39
CA GLY A 726 -19.39 -3.88 -8.81
C GLY A 726 -18.45 -5.03 -9.11
N SER A 727 -17.96 -5.05 -10.35
CA SER A 727 -17.04 -6.06 -10.83
C SER A 727 -16.01 -5.50 -11.79
N LEU A 728 -14.83 -6.10 -11.78
CA LEU A 728 -13.91 -6.12 -12.89
C LEU A 728 -13.87 -7.54 -13.43
N ARG A 729 -14.01 -7.72 -14.74
CA ARG A 729 -14.00 -9.03 -15.40
C ARG A 729 -13.05 -8.99 -16.58
N SER A 730 -12.58 -10.14 -17.02
CA SER A 730 -11.83 -10.24 -18.26
C SER A 730 -12.46 -11.20 -19.26
N THR A 731 -12.11 -10.99 -20.52
CA THR A 731 -12.24 -11.91 -21.63
C THR A 731 -10.84 -12.17 -22.21
N SER A 732 -10.76 -12.88 -23.34
CA SER A 732 -9.48 -13.12 -24.02
C SER A 732 -8.85 -11.84 -24.57
N ASP A 733 -9.66 -10.80 -24.83
CA ASP A 733 -9.27 -9.58 -25.54
C ASP A 733 -9.56 -8.29 -24.76
N SER A 734 -10.23 -8.34 -23.61
CA SER A 734 -10.64 -7.14 -22.89
C SER A 734 -10.79 -7.32 -21.38
N PHE A 735 -10.72 -6.21 -20.67
CA PHE A 735 -11.23 -6.03 -19.32
C PHE A 735 -12.57 -5.29 -19.40
N VAL A 736 -13.53 -5.70 -18.57
CA VAL A 736 -14.86 -5.11 -18.45
C VAL A 736 -15.05 -4.65 -17.02
N PHE A 737 -15.23 -3.34 -16.87
CA PHE A 737 -15.42 -2.69 -15.58
C PHE A 737 -16.88 -2.27 -15.43
N ASP A 738 -17.48 -2.56 -14.28
CA ASP A 738 -18.85 -2.17 -13.95
C ASP A 738 -18.98 -1.92 -12.45
N VAL A 739 -18.96 -0.65 -12.05
CA VAL A 739 -19.06 -0.25 -10.64
C VAL A 739 -20.21 0.73 -10.45
N THR A 740 -20.99 0.51 -9.40
CA THR A 740 -22.04 1.41 -8.95
C THR A 740 -21.65 1.99 -7.60
N CYS A 741 -21.65 3.32 -7.48
CA CYS A 741 -21.64 4.01 -6.19
C CYS A 741 -23.06 4.48 -5.83
N THR A 742 -23.47 4.22 -4.60
CA THR A 742 -24.74 4.68 -4.04
C THR A 742 -24.47 5.49 -2.77
N LEU A 743 -25.02 6.70 -2.71
CA LEU A 743 -25.00 7.55 -1.52
C LEU A 743 -26.39 7.54 -0.88
N LEU A 744 -26.47 7.14 0.38
CA LEU A 744 -27.69 7.09 1.17
C LEU A 744 -27.64 8.08 2.32
N GLN A 745 -28.77 8.68 2.65
CA GLN A 745 -28.97 9.43 3.89
C GLN A 745 -30.16 8.83 4.65
N ASN A 746 -29.94 8.42 5.88
CA ASN A 746 -30.92 7.78 6.76
C ASN A 746 -31.62 6.59 6.07
N GLY A 747 -30.84 5.76 5.36
CA GLY A 747 -31.33 4.59 4.61
C GLY A 747 -32.04 4.89 3.29
N LYS A 748 -32.18 6.17 2.91
CA LYS A 748 -32.79 6.57 1.62
C LYS A 748 -31.69 6.93 0.63
N THR A 749 -31.74 6.36 -0.58
CA THR A 749 -30.85 6.73 -1.68
C THR A 749 -31.04 8.20 -2.04
N ILE A 750 -29.96 8.97 -1.97
CA ILE A 750 -29.91 10.38 -2.39
C ILE A 750 -29.31 10.48 -3.80
N ARG A 751 -28.27 9.69 -4.08
CA ARG A 751 -27.63 9.63 -5.39
C ARG A 751 -27.19 8.21 -5.71
N ARG A 752 -27.16 7.89 -7.00
CA ARG A 752 -26.65 6.64 -7.53
C ARG A 752 -25.95 6.92 -8.86
N ARG A 753 -24.72 6.45 -9.01
CA ARG A 753 -23.96 6.53 -10.25
C ARG A 753 -23.42 5.15 -10.58
N ARG A 754 -23.50 4.78 -11.86
CA ARG A 754 -22.90 3.58 -12.42
C ARG A 754 -21.88 4.01 -13.46
N TRP A 755 -20.69 3.46 -13.39
CA TRP A 755 -19.66 3.59 -14.40
C TRP A 755 -19.43 2.24 -15.04
N GLN A 756 -19.39 2.24 -16.37
CA GLN A 756 -19.08 1.07 -17.17
C GLN A 756 -17.98 1.44 -18.13
N ASP A 757 -17.00 0.55 -18.26
CA ASP A 757 -15.88 0.74 -19.18
C ASP A 757 -15.41 -0.59 -19.73
N ARG A 758 -14.73 -0.53 -20.87
CA ARG A 758 -14.09 -1.67 -21.50
C ARG A 758 -12.71 -1.25 -22.02
N ALA A 759 -11.67 -1.90 -21.50
CA ALA A 759 -10.30 -1.70 -21.95
C ALA A 759 -9.83 -2.94 -22.73
N PRO A 760 -9.19 -2.81 -23.90
CA PRO A 760 -8.59 -3.95 -24.58
C PRO A 760 -7.41 -4.50 -23.75
N ARG A 761 -7.20 -5.82 -23.76
CA ARG A 761 -5.97 -6.44 -23.24
C ARG A 761 -4.81 -6.13 -24.19
N ARG A 762 -3.75 -5.51 -23.69
CA ARG A 762 -2.54 -5.15 -24.44
C ARG A 762 -1.37 -5.98 -23.95
N LEU A 763 -1.39 -7.27 -24.29
CA LEU A 763 -0.35 -8.24 -23.93
C LEU A 763 -0.19 -8.47 -22.41
N VAL A 764 -1.29 -8.29 -21.65
CA VAL A 764 -1.40 -8.49 -20.20
C VAL A 764 -2.46 -9.53 -19.86
#